data_AF-A0A2V3I5V7-F1
#
_entry.id   AF-A0A2V3I5V7-F1
#
_cell.length_a   1.000
_cell.length_b   1.000
_cell.length_c   1.000
_cell.angle_alpha   90.00
_cell.angle_beta   90.00
_cell.angle_gamma   90.00
#
_symmetry.space_group_name_H-M   'P 1'
#
loop_
_entity.id
_entity.type
_entity.pdbx_description
1 polymer ?
#
loop_
_entity_poly.entity_id
_entity_poly.type
_entity_poly.pdbx_seq_one_letter_code
_entity_poly.pdbx_strand_id
1 'polypeptide(L)'
;MLARWRSETPHVGEYIPTDGKIIANKGKKTIKLKVSNTGDRPIQVGSHTHFSETNKALEFDREKSLGFHLNIPSGTSVRFEPGETKHVEVVEFGGTKTIFGFSGLVSGDLESKKQEAIKNINENNFKNITENVEYESNPLEISRNRYVELFGPTVGDKVRLADTELVMEIEKDMIKYGDELVFGGGKSARDGSGQASGVLREESADLVITNAMIIDPVLGIIKADIGIKDGKILGVGNAGNPNVMDDIDIVVSSNTEIISGEHTICTPGTIDSHIHFISPQQAIDAICNGVTTMIGGGTGPADGTNATTCTPGEWNIHKMIEAVEEYPLNFGFLCKGNDSREEALLEQVKSGACGLKLHEDWGTTPATINSALNVADKTDTQVAIHTDTLNECGYVDDTIKAIAGRAIHTYHTEGAGGGHAPDIMKIAGEPNILPSSTNPTRPYTVNTLQEHLDMMMVCHHLNPSVPEDVSFAESRIRAETIAAEDVLHDIGAISMMSSDSQAMGRVGEVTTRNWQTADKMRKMKGSLPEETGENDNYRVKRYIAKITINPAITHGISTYVGSLEPGKIADIVVWTPQFFGIKPKLIIKGGFIAYALMGDPNASIPTTEPVYYRPMFGALGKAKQTTSVTFTSQLALDNKLEEKLKIQKKLVPVKNCRNIGKKDMLYNDKTPKIEVDPETYQVKVDGEIATVDPAEKLSLARLYCLY
;
A
#
# COMPACT_ATOMS: atom_id res chain seq x y z
N MET A 1 -14.38 19.63 10.14
CA MET A 1 -13.05 19.25 9.59
C MET A 1 -12.23 20.42 9.03
N LEU A 2 -12.79 21.62 8.79
CA LEU A 2 -12.14 22.70 8.01
C LEU A 2 -11.42 23.82 8.81
N ALA A 3 -11.16 23.67 10.11
CA ALA A 3 -10.62 24.76 10.94
C ALA A 3 -9.09 24.71 11.20
N ARG A 4 -8.30 23.87 10.50
CA ARG A 4 -6.93 23.52 10.91
C ARG A 4 -5.78 24.16 10.12
N TRP A 5 -6.04 25.18 9.30
CA TRP A 5 -5.06 25.61 8.29
C TRP A 5 -4.03 26.64 8.74
N ARG A 6 -4.06 27.12 10.00
CA ARG A 6 -3.15 28.14 10.51
C ARG A 6 -2.93 28.06 12.02
N SER A 7 -2.17 27.07 12.46
CA SER A 7 -1.67 27.02 13.83
C SER A 7 -0.16 26.83 13.78
N GLU A 8 0.58 27.53 14.64
CA GLU A 8 2.03 27.34 14.79
C GLU A 8 2.38 25.95 15.36
N THR A 9 1.37 25.21 15.85
CA THR A 9 1.48 23.85 16.35
C THR A 9 1.12 22.84 15.24
N PRO A 10 1.98 21.85 14.95
CA PRO A 10 1.69 20.79 13.99
C PRO A 10 0.37 20.06 14.28
N HIS A 11 -0.43 19.79 13.24
CA HIS A 11 -1.66 19.01 13.35
C HIS A 11 -1.54 17.61 12.75
N VAL A 12 -2.21 16.65 13.39
CA VAL A 12 -2.32 15.26 12.91
C VAL A 12 -2.87 15.22 11.49
N GLY A 13 -2.11 14.63 10.56
CA GLY A 13 -2.51 14.49 9.16
C GLY A 13 -2.67 15.82 8.41
N GLU A 14 -1.95 16.88 8.80
CA GLU A 14 -2.09 18.21 8.18
C GLU A 14 -1.60 18.25 6.74
N TYR A 15 -2.25 19.12 5.95
CA TYR A 15 -1.78 19.52 4.64
C TYR A 15 -0.99 20.82 4.77
N ILE A 16 0.13 20.89 4.08
CA ILE A 16 0.99 22.07 3.98
C ILE A 16 1.06 22.43 2.50
N PRO A 17 0.06 23.19 1.99
CA PRO A 17 0.05 23.57 0.60
C PRO A 17 1.15 24.57 0.31
N THR A 18 1.68 24.50 -0.90
CA THR A 18 2.55 25.51 -1.46
C THR A 18 1.76 26.80 -1.76
N ASP A 19 2.45 27.95 -1.81
CA ASP A 19 1.84 29.20 -2.27
C ASP A 19 1.55 29.19 -3.78
N GLY A 20 0.53 29.94 -4.20
CA GLY A 20 0.25 30.21 -5.61
C GLY A 20 -1.14 29.76 -6.09
N LYS A 21 -1.24 29.54 -7.40
CA LYS A 21 -2.48 29.18 -8.10
C LYS A 21 -2.23 27.99 -9.01
N ILE A 22 -3.21 27.12 -9.11
CA ILE A 22 -3.30 26.06 -10.13
C ILE A 22 -3.91 26.66 -11.39
N ILE A 23 -3.27 26.40 -12.52
CA ILE A 23 -3.70 26.85 -13.85
C ILE A 23 -4.33 25.66 -14.57
N ALA A 24 -5.66 25.57 -14.52
CA ALA A 24 -6.45 24.53 -15.16
C ALA A 24 -6.88 24.94 -16.58
N ASN A 25 -7.20 23.94 -17.41
CA ASN A 25 -7.68 24.13 -18.79
C ASN A 25 -6.78 25.01 -19.68
N LYS A 26 -5.47 24.99 -19.42
CA LYS A 26 -4.50 25.86 -20.10
C LYS A 26 -4.50 25.63 -21.62
N GLY A 27 -4.63 26.71 -22.39
CA GLY A 27 -4.54 26.66 -23.85
C GLY A 27 -5.83 26.23 -24.56
N LYS A 28 -6.89 25.92 -23.81
CA LYS A 28 -8.22 25.64 -24.36
C LYS A 28 -8.95 26.95 -24.68
N LYS A 29 -9.74 26.96 -25.75
CA LYS A 29 -10.60 28.08 -26.13
C LYS A 29 -11.68 28.31 -25.08
N THR A 30 -11.93 29.58 -24.76
CA THR A 30 -12.99 30.00 -23.85
C THR A 30 -13.92 31.01 -24.50
N ILE A 31 -15.19 31.02 -24.09
CA ILE A 31 -16.16 32.06 -24.44
C ILE A 31 -16.95 32.48 -23.19
N LYS A 32 -17.31 33.75 -23.11
CA LYS A 32 -18.21 34.28 -22.07
C LYS A 32 -19.62 34.40 -22.62
N LEU A 33 -20.58 33.81 -21.93
CA LEU A 33 -21.99 33.77 -22.33
C LEU A 33 -22.85 34.45 -21.28
N LYS A 34 -23.87 35.20 -21.72
CA LYS A 34 -24.93 35.67 -20.84
C LYS A 34 -26.06 34.65 -20.85
N VAL A 35 -26.32 34.04 -19.70
CA VAL A 35 -27.24 32.90 -19.57
C VAL A 35 -28.40 33.30 -18.67
N SER A 36 -29.62 33.19 -19.18
CA SER A 36 -30.84 33.54 -18.46
C SER A 36 -31.72 32.31 -18.25
N ASN A 37 -32.19 32.07 -17.03
CA ASN A 37 -33.18 31.04 -16.76
C ASN A 37 -34.59 31.58 -17.00
N THR A 38 -35.20 31.23 -18.13
CA THR A 38 -36.57 31.62 -18.48
C THR A 38 -37.61 30.62 -17.96
N GLY A 39 -37.19 29.63 -17.19
CA GLY A 39 -38.04 28.61 -16.57
C GLY A 39 -38.64 29.06 -15.24
N ASP A 40 -39.48 28.20 -14.68
CA ASP A 40 -40.20 28.40 -13.41
C ASP A 40 -39.54 27.69 -12.21
N ARG A 41 -38.41 27.00 -12.45
CA ARG A 41 -37.67 26.23 -11.45
C ARG A 41 -36.17 26.50 -11.54
N PRO A 42 -35.43 26.30 -10.43
CA PRO A 42 -33.99 26.43 -10.44
C PRO A 42 -33.33 25.39 -11.36
N ILE A 43 -32.27 25.81 -12.03
CA ILE A 43 -31.45 24.96 -12.91
C ILE A 43 -30.01 25.05 -12.41
N GLN A 44 -29.35 23.91 -12.25
CA GLN A 44 -27.96 23.84 -11.81
C GLN A 44 -27.17 22.98 -12.80
N VAL A 45 -26.07 23.53 -13.30
CA VAL A 45 -25.27 22.93 -14.37
C VAL A 45 -23.89 22.59 -13.81
N GLY A 46 -23.54 21.30 -13.85
CA GLY A 46 -22.24 20.78 -13.43
C GLY A 46 -21.12 21.10 -14.42
N SER A 47 -19.87 21.14 -13.91
CA SER A 47 -18.68 21.59 -14.64
C SER A 47 -18.45 20.95 -16.01
N HIS A 48 -18.73 19.65 -16.14
CA HIS A 48 -18.47 18.87 -17.37
C HIS A 48 -19.73 18.57 -18.20
N THR A 49 -20.83 19.27 -17.93
CA THR A 49 -22.02 19.15 -18.79
C THR A 49 -21.76 19.85 -20.12
N HIS A 50 -22.01 19.19 -21.25
CA HIS A 50 -21.99 19.86 -22.55
C HIS A 50 -22.98 21.03 -22.55
N PHE A 51 -22.46 22.26 -22.60
CA PHE A 51 -23.20 23.45 -22.22
C PHE A 51 -24.38 23.72 -23.16
N SER A 52 -24.18 23.52 -24.47
CA SER A 52 -25.24 23.62 -25.48
C SER A 52 -26.40 22.65 -25.26
N GLU A 53 -26.22 21.59 -24.48
CA GLU A 53 -27.23 20.57 -24.19
C GLU A 53 -27.83 20.70 -22.78
N THR A 54 -27.51 21.77 -22.07
CA THR A 54 -28.18 22.12 -20.82
C THR A 54 -29.66 22.42 -21.04
N ASN A 55 -30.45 22.37 -19.97
CA ASN A 55 -31.90 22.49 -19.97
C ASN A 55 -32.42 23.56 -20.96
N LYS A 56 -33.40 23.19 -21.79
CA LYS A 56 -34.01 24.02 -22.84
C LYS A 56 -34.55 25.37 -22.35
N ALA A 57 -34.84 25.53 -21.06
CA ALA A 57 -35.30 26.78 -20.45
C ALA A 57 -34.17 27.80 -20.17
N LEU A 58 -32.90 27.42 -20.30
CA LEU A 58 -31.79 28.36 -20.30
C LEU A 58 -31.66 29.00 -21.68
N GLU A 59 -31.70 30.33 -21.74
CA GLU A 59 -31.52 31.13 -22.95
C GLU A 59 -30.11 31.70 -23.01
N PHE A 60 -29.36 31.36 -24.07
CA PHE A 60 -28.00 31.81 -24.40
C PHE A 60 -27.64 31.38 -25.84
N ASP A 61 -26.45 31.73 -26.32
CA ASP A 61 -25.95 31.29 -27.63
C ASP A 61 -25.49 29.82 -27.62
N ARG A 62 -26.38 28.93 -28.03
CA ARG A 62 -26.15 27.48 -28.02
C ARG A 62 -25.20 27.07 -29.12
N GLU A 63 -25.37 27.62 -30.32
CA GLU A 63 -24.56 27.27 -31.50
C GLU A 63 -23.07 27.50 -31.26
N LYS A 64 -22.70 28.60 -30.59
CA LYS A 64 -21.31 28.89 -30.26
C LYS A 64 -20.77 28.10 -29.08
N SER A 65 -21.65 27.62 -28.19
CA SER A 65 -21.30 26.78 -27.04
C SER A 65 -21.24 25.27 -27.36
N LEU A 66 -21.49 24.87 -28.60
CA LEU A 66 -21.31 23.49 -29.06
C LEU A 66 -19.84 23.07 -28.88
N GLY A 67 -19.63 21.99 -28.13
CA GLY A 67 -18.29 21.50 -27.76
C GLY A 67 -17.69 22.17 -26.53
N PHE A 68 -18.46 22.93 -25.75
CA PHE A 68 -17.99 23.62 -24.55
C PHE A 68 -18.67 23.10 -23.27
N HIS A 69 -18.00 23.24 -22.14
CA HIS A 69 -18.52 23.02 -20.79
C HIS A 69 -18.09 24.16 -19.85
N LEU A 70 -18.62 24.25 -18.63
CA LEU A 70 -18.31 25.38 -17.74
C LEU A 70 -16.82 25.41 -17.35
N ASN A 71 -16.17 26.57 -17.48
CA ASN A 71 -14.78 26.79 -17.06
C ASN A 71 -14.73 27.06 -15.54
N ILE A 72 -15.06 26.04 -14.74
CA ILE A 72 -15.09 26.08 -13.27
C ILE A 72 -14.39 24.84 -12.73
N PRO A 73 -13.98 24.80 -11.44
CA PRO A 73 -13.30 23.63 -10.88
C PRO A 73 -14.11 22.35 -11.08
N SER A 74 -13.43 21.24 -11.40
CA SER A 74 -14.09 19.96 -11.63
C SER A 74 -14.96 19.54 -10.44
N GLY A 75 -16.07 18.86 -10.73
CA GLY A 75 -17.07 18.49 -9.73
C GLY A 75 -17.94 19.62 -9.15
N THR A 76 -17.70 20.89 -9.51
CA THR A 76 -18.55 22.02 -9.07
C THR A 76 -19.66 22.35 -10.09
N SER A 77 -20.50 23.35 -9.79
CA SER A 77 -21.65 23.70 -10.63
C SER A 77 -22.05 25.17 -10.49
N VAL A 78 -22.69 25.71 -11.53
CA VAL A 78 -23.35 27.03 -11.48
C VAL A 78 -24.86 26.84 -11.36
N ARG A 79 -25.48 27.58 -10.44
CA ARG A 79 -26.92 27.57 -10.20
C ARG A 79 -27.58 28.83 -10.77
N PHE A 80 -28.75 28.65 -11.37
CA PHE A 80 -29.59 29.69 -11.95
C PHE A 80 -30.99 29.59 -11.33
N GLU A 81 -31.38 30.58 -10.53
CA GLU A 81 -32.74 30.69 -10.02
C GLU A 81 -33.72 31.12 -11.13
N PRO A 82 -35.04 30.88 -11.00
CA PRO A 82 -36.02 31.35 -11.98
C PRO A 82 -35.91 32.86 -12.24
N GLY A 83 -35.80 33.25 -13.51
CA GLY A 83 -35.64 34.65 -13.94
C GLY A 83 -34.23 35.23 -13.74
N GLU A 84 -33.29 34.47 -13.19
CA GLU A 84 -31.92 34.93 -12.97
C GLU A 84 -31.11 34.92 -14.28
N THR A 85 -30.26 35.95 -14.44
CA THR A 85 -29.29 36.03 -15.53
C THR A 85 -27.88 36.16 -14.97
N LYS A 86 -26.94 35.35 -15.47
CA LYS A 86 -25.52 35.40 -15.09
C LYS A 86 -24.63 35.40 -16.33
N HIS A 87 -23.44 35.97 -16.19
CA HIS A 87 -22.36 35.69 -17.13
C HIS A 87 -21.61 34.45 -16.64
N VAL A 88 -21.36 33.51 -17.54
CA VAL A 88 -20.54 32.34 -17.29
C VAL A 88 -19.46 32.24 -18.35
N GLU A 89 -18.30 31.73 -17.96
CA GLU A 89 -17.27 31.34 -18.91
C GLU A 89 -17.37 29.84 -19.15
N VAL A 90 -17.31 29.45 -20.42
CA VAL A 90 -17.27 28.05 -20.85
C VAL A 90 -15.98 27.81 -21.63
N VAL A 91 -15.45 26.60 -21.54
CA VAL A 91 -14.20 26.15 -22.15
C VAL A 91 -14.45 24.95 -23.05
N GLU A 92 -13.71 24.83 -24.13
CA GLU A 92 -13.87 23.71 -25.06
C GLU A 92 -13.50 22.37 -24.40
N PHE A 93 -14.20 21.30 -24.78
CA PHE A 93 -13.81 19.94 -24.41
C PHE A 93 -12.44 19.58 -24.99
N GLY A 94 -11.75 18.66 -24.29
CA GLY A 94 -10.56 18.00 -24.80
C GLY A 94 -10.89 16.75 -25.62
N GLY A 95 -9.90 15.88 -25.77
CA GLY A 95 -10.04 14.55 -26.37
C GLY A 95 -10.44 14.59 -27.84
N THR A 96 -11.19 13.59 -28.29
CA THR A 96 -11.65 13.48 -29.68
C THR A 96 -12.83 14.40 -30.02
N LYS A 97 -13.41 15.07 -29.02
CA LYS A 97 -14.66 15.87 -29.13
C LYS A 97 -15.83 15.07 -29.69
N THR A 98 -15.93 13.80 -29.30
CA THR A 98 -17.07 12.93 -29.61
C THR A 98 -18.07 13.01 -28.46
N ILE A 99 -19.25 13.58 -28.71
CA ILE A 99 -20.20 13.96 -27.65
C ILE A 99 -21.42 13.04 -27.66
N PHE A 100 -21.63 12.35 -26.54
CA PHE A 100 -22.80 11.50 -26.28
C PHE A 100 -23.46 11.89 -24.95
N GLY A 101 -24.71 11.45 -24.74
CA GLY A 101 -25.45 11.68 -23.50
C GLY A 101 -26.22 13.01 -23.49
N PHE A 102 -26.30 13.64 -22.32
CA PHE A 102 -26.96 14.92 -22.09
C PHE A 102 -28.42 14.99 -22.59
N SER A 103 -28.70 15.84 -23.60
CA SER A 103 -30.01 15.98 -24.23
C SER A 103 -30.08 15.26 -25.60
N GLY A 104 -29.01 14.57 -26.00
CA GLY A 104 -28.89 13.84 -27.25
C GLY A 104 -28.79 14.72 -28.51
N LEU A 105 -28.44 16.00 -28.38
CA LEU A 105 -28.47 16.93 -29.53
C LEU A 105 -27.35 16.66 -30.53
N VAL A 106 -26.15 16.28 -30.07
CA VAL A 106 -25.00 15.98 -30.94
C VAL A 106 -24.91 14.48 -31.27
N SER A 107 -24.84 13.62 -30.26
CA SER A 107 -24.80 12.16 -30.36
C SER A 107 -23.80 11.62 -31.40
N GLY A 108 -22.53 12.04 -31.30
CA GLY A 108 -21.44 11.59 -32.17
C GLY A 108 -20.28 12.57 -32.23
N ASP A 109 -19.43 12.41 -33.25
CA ASP A 109 -18.33 13.32 -33.55
C ASP A 109 -18.88 14.74 -33.81
N LEU A 110 -18.39 15.72 -33.03
CA LEU A 110 -18.96 17.06 -33.01
C LEU A 110 -18.90 17.75 -34.38
N GLU A 111 -17.78 17.61 -35.10
CA GLU A 111 -17.60 18.28 -36.39
C GLU A 111 -18.58 17.75 -37.44
N SER A 112 -18.71 16.43 -37.56
CA SER A 112 -19.65 15.81 -38.49
C SER A 112 -21.12 16.02 -38.11
N LYS A 113 -21.43 16.13 -36.81
CA LYS A 113 -22.81 16.27 -36.29
C LYS A 113 -23.26 17.71 -36.07
N LYS A 114 -22.39 18.70 -36.24
CA LYS A 114 -22.68 20.11 -35.90
C LYS A 114 -23.98 20.65 -36.51
N GLN A 115 -24.21 20.42 -37.80
CA GLN A 115 -25.41 20.91 -38.49
C GLN A 115 -26.69 20.21 -38.02
N GLU A 116 -26.60 18.91 -37.73
CA GLU A 116 -27.69 18.14 -37.15
C GLU A 116 -28.00 18.64 -35.73
N ALA A 117 -26.99 18.94 -34.93
CA ALA A 117 -27.16 19.49 -33.59
C ALA A 117 -27.87 20.86 -33.61
N ILE A 118 -27.51 21.75 -34.53
CA ILE A 118 -28.18 23.06 -34.70
C ILE A 118 -29.66 22.86 -35.11
N LYS A 119 -29.92 21.92 -36.01
CA LYS A 119 -31.30 21.55 -36.38
C LYS A 119 -32.06 21.03 -35.16
N ASN A 120 -31.46 20.13 -34.38
CA ASN A 120 -32.06 19.54 -33.19
C ASN A 120 -32.35 20.58 -32.10
N ILE A 121 -31.48 21.58 -31.90
CA ILE A 121 -31.70 22.71 -30.98
C ILE A 121 -33.02 23.42 -31.32
N ASN A 122 -33.23 23.73 -32.59
CA ASN A 122 -34.41 24.44 -33.07
C ASN A 122 -35.67 23.57 -33.00
N GLU A 123 -35.62 22.33 -33.51
CA GLU A 123 -36.78 21.43 -33.54
C GLU A 123 -37.26 21.03 -32.13
N ASN A 124 -36.34 20.92 -31.17
CA ASN A 124 -36.67 20.56 -29.79
C ASN A 124 -36.93 21.77 -28.87
N ASN A 125 -37.01 22.98 -29.42
CA ASN A 125 -37.32 24.22 -28.71
C ASN A 125 -36.34 24.55 -27.56
N PHE A 126 -35.05 24.33 -27.78
CA PHE A 126 -34.02 24.84 -26.89
C PHE A 126 -33.88 26.34 -27.09
N LYS A 127 -34.00 27.13 -26.01
CA LYS A 127 -33.88 28.59 -26.08
C LYS A 127 -32.48 28.97 -26.56
N ASN A 128 -32.41 29.58 -27.74
CA ASN A 128 -31.19 29.95 -28.42
C ASN A 128 -31.28 31.42 -28.85
N ILE A 129 -30.22 32.18 -28.62
CA ILE A 129 -30.07 33.56 -29.08
C ILE A 129 -28.73 33.70 -29.80
N THR A 130 -28.58 34.73 -30.64
CA THR A 130 -27.29 35.04 -31.25
C THR A 130 -26.62 36.13 -30.45
N GLU A 131 -25.43 35.84 -29.91
CA GLU A 131 -24.62 36.83 -29.19
C GLU A 131 -23.32 37.11 -29.94
N ASN A 132 -22.84 38.35 -29.88
CA ASN A 132 -21.49 38.65 -30.35
C ASN A 132 -20.50 38.29 -29.24
N VAL A 133 -19.91 37.10 -29.32
CA VAL A 133 -18.92 36.58 -28.36
C VAL A 133 -17.58 36.42 -29.04
N GLU A 134 -16.53 36.72 -28.29
CA GLU A 134 -15.13 36.57 -28.70
C GLU A 134 -14.57 35.26 -28.15
N TYR A 135 -13.77 34.57 -28.97
CA TYR A 135 -13.01 33.41 -28.51
C TYR A 135 -11.74 33.89 -27.82
N GLU A 136 -11.63 33.59 -26.54
CA GLU A 136 -10.48 33.85 -25.70
C GLU A 136 -9.72 32.53 -25.43
N SER A 137 -8.69 32.56 -24.59
CA SER A 137 -7.98 31.36 -24.12
C SER A 137 -7.61 31.55 -22.66
N ASN A 138 -8.60 31.94 -21.85
CA ASN A 138 -8.40 32.20 -20.44
C ASN A 138 -8.28 30.87 -19.69
N PRO A 139 -7.14 30.60 -19.05
CA PRO A 139 -7.08 29.45 -18.16
C PRO A 139 -7.97 29.67 -16.94
N LEU A 140 -8.43 28.58 -16.34
CA LEU A 140 -9.07 28.63 -15.04
C LEU A 140 -8.00 28.72 -13.95
N GLU A 141 -8.02 29.83 -13.20
CA GLU A 141 -7.17 29.99 -12.03
C GLU A 141 -7.88 29.50 -10.76
N ILE A 142 -7.32 28.48 -10.12
CA ILE A 142 -7.81 27.95 -8.83
C ILE A 142 -6.77 28.27 -7.76
N SER A 143 -7.18 28.84 -6.62
CA SER A 143 -6.23 29.02 -5.52
C SER A 143 -5.75 27.66 -5.03
N ARG A 144 -4.47 27.56 -4.65
CA ARG A 144 -3.88 26.30 -4.22
C ARG A 144 -4.66 25.62 -3.09
N ASN A 145 -5.04 26.38 -2.05
CA ASN A 145 -5.87 25.87 -0.96
C ASN A 145 -7.22 25.33 -1.45
N ARG A 146 -7.86 26.00 -2.40
CA ARG A 146 -9.14 25.54 -2.95
C ARG A 146 -8.99 24.25 -3.75
N TYR A 147 -7.88 24.10 -4.48
CA TYR A 147 -7.57 22.86 -5.16
C TYR A 147 -7.40 21.71 -4.17
N VAL A 148 -6.58 21.92 -3.13
CA VAL A 148 -6.36 20.92 -2.09
C VAL A 148 -7.67 20.54 -1.41
N GLU A 149 -8.54 21.50 -1.09
CA GLU A 149 -9.88 21.24 -0.52
C GLU A 149 -10.80 20.37 -1.39
N LEU A 150 -10.64 20.43 -2.72
CA LEU A 150 -11.53 19.74 -3.66
C LEU A 150 -11.00 18.37 -4.05
N PHE A 151 -9.69 18.26 -4.28
CA PHE A 151 -9.09 17.10 -4.94
C PHE A 151 -7.94 16.49 -4.12
N GLY A 152 -7.62 17.07 -2.97
CA GLY A 152 -6.42 16.75 -2.20
C GLY A 152 -5.13 17.38 -2.78
N PRO A 153 -4.00 17.19 -2.07
CA PRO A 153 -2.68 17.73 -2.44
C PRO A 153 -2.23 17.40 -3.88
N THR A 154 -1.39 18.27 -4.46
CA THR A 154 -0.73 18.11 -5.76
C THR A 154 0.76 18.51 -5.68
N VAL A 155 1.51 18.48 -6.80
CA VAL A 155 2.98 18.59 -6.86
C VAL A 155 3.58 19.69 -5.98
N GLY A 156 4.40 19.31 -5.00
CA GLY A 156 5.06 20.22 -4.05
C GLY A 156 4.26 20.53 -2.79
N ASP A 157 2.96 20.17 -2.74
CA ASP A 157 2.21 20.18 -1.48
C ASP A 157 2.70 19.05 -0.59
N LYS A 158 2.68 19.28 0.72
CA LYS A 158 3.14 18.30 1.71
C LYS A 158 2.02 17.83 2.62
N VAL A 159 2.20 16.63 3.17
CA VAL A 159 1.25 15.99 4.07
C VAL A 159 2.00 15.36 5.23
N ARG A 160 1.60 15.71 6.45
CA ARG A 160 2.08 15.00 7.65
C ARG A 160 1.45 13.62 7.72
N LEU A 161 2.25 12.61 8.02
CA LEU A 161 1.78 11.24 8.20
C LEU A 161 1.29 11.06 9.64
N ALA A 162 -0.03 11.04 9.83
CA ALA A 162 -0.67 10.88 11.14
C ALA A 162 -0.12 11.88 12.19
N ASP A 163 0.22 11.42 13.39
CA ASP A 163 0.81 12.19 14.48
C ASP A 163 2.35 12.09 14.54
N THR A 164 2.98 11.67 13.43
CA THR A 164 4.44 11.59 13.30
C THR A 164 5.08 12.94 12.91
N GLU A 165 6.40 13.02 13.02
CA GLU A 165 7.21 14.11 12.44
C GLU A 165 7.43 13.96 10.93
N LEU A 166 7.02 12.83 10.34
CA LEU A 166 7.25 12.55 8.92
C LEU A 166 6.30 13.37 8.04
N VAL A 167 6.89 14.04 7.06
CA VAL A 167 6.18 14.88 6.10
C VAL A 167 6.52 14.40 4.68
N MET A 168 5.53 13.86 3.97
CA MET A 168 5.66 13.53 2.55
C MET A 168 5.37 14.75 1.68
N GLU A 169 5.99 14.83 0.50
CA GLU A 169 5.76 15.82 -0.55
C GLU A 169 5.33 15.13 -1.83
N ILE A 170 4.30 15.63 -2.52
CA ILE A 170 3.86 15.08 -3.81
C ILE A 170 4.92 15.39 -4.87
N GLU A 171 5.56 14.36 -5.40
CA GLU A 171 6.66 14.45 -6.38
C GLU A 171 6.13 14.66 -7.80
N LYS A 172 4.96 14.09 -8.10
CA LYS A 172 4.35 14.09 -9.43
C LYS A 172 2.83 14.03 -9.31
N ASP A 173 2.13 14.75 -10.18
CA ASP A 173 0.69 14.62 -10.38
C ASP A 173 0.44 14.14 -11.81
N MET A 174 -0.30 13.06 -11.94
CA MET A 174 -0.66 12.44 -13.22
C MET A 174 -1.98 12.98 -13.77
N ILE A 175 -2.76 13.69 -12.95
CA ILE A 175 -4.09 14.18 -13.29
C ILE A 175 -3.97 15.53 -14.02
N LYS A 176 -4.83 15.74 -15.01
CA LYS A 176 -4.90 17.01 -15.75
C LYS A 176 -5.77 18.02 -15.01
N TYR A 177 -5.19 19.18 -14.71
CA TYR A 177 -5.89 20.23 -13.97
C TYR A 177 -7.11 20.76 -14.74
N GLY A 178 -8.29 20.65 -14.11
CA GLY A 178 -9.58 21.02 -14.67
C GLY A 178 -10.44 19.82 -15.10
N ASP A 179 -9.81 18.67 -15.35
CA ASP A 179 -10.46 17.42 -15.79
C ASP A 179 -10.45 16.36 -14.66
N GLU A 180 -10.26 16.74 -13.40
CA GLU A 180 -10.22 15.79 -12.27
C GLU A 180 -11.51 14.95 -12.24
N LEU A 181 -11.37 13.63 -12.12
CA LEU A 181 -12.54 12.75 -12.08
C LEU A 181 -13.11 12.71 -10.66
N VAL A 182 -14.34 13.21 -10.49
CA VAL A 182 -15.00 13.30 -9.18
C VAL A 182 -16.41 12.74 -9.29
N PHE A 183 -16.73 11.79 -8.42
CA PHE A 183 -18.03 11.14 -8.35
C PHE A 183 -19.02 11.88 -7.44
N GLY A 184 -20.28 11.95 -7.86
CA GLY A 184 -21.40 12.51 -7.09
C GLY A 184 -22.42 13.28 -7.93
N GLY A 185 -23.49 13.73 -7.28
CA GLY A 185 -24.56 14.49 -7.92
C GLY A 185 -24.04 15.77 -8.60
N GLY A 186 -24.19 15.85 -9.92
CA GLY A 186 -23.78 17.00 -10.73
C GLY A 186 -22.27 17.12 -10.98
N LYS A 187 -21.47 16.11 -10.66
CA LYS A 187 -20.00 16.15 -10.81
C LYS A 187 -19.51 15.67 -12.19
N SER A 188 -18.19 15.41 -12.32
CA SER A 188 -17.54 15.07 -13.59
C SER A 188 -17.69 13.60 -13.99
N ALA A 189 -17.74 12.65 -13.05
CA ALA A 189 -17.89 11.22 -13.36
C ALA A 189 -19.36 10.85 -13.67
N ARG A 190 -19.85 11.26 -14.85
CA ARG A 190 -21.21 11.01 -15.36
C ARG A 190 -21.20 10.70 -16.85
N ASP A 191 -22.24 10.03 -17.31
CA ASP A 191 -22.45 9.70 -18.73
C ASP A 191 -22.20 10.88 -19.66
N GLY A 192 -21.41 10.66 -20.71
CA GLY A 192 -21.02 11.68 -21.69
C GLY A 192 -20.01 12.71 -21.20
N SER A 193 -19.82 12.80 -19.88
CA SER A 193 -18.82 13.65 -19.21
C SER A 193 -17.54 12.83 -18.99
N GLY A 194 -17.03 12.71 -17.76
CA GLY A 194 -15.90 11.84 -17.43
C GLY A 194 -16.18 10.33 -17.50
N GLN A 195 -17.44 9.91 -17.64
CA GLN A 195 -17.78 8.52 -17.96
C GLN A 195 -18.08 8.40 -19.47
N ALA A 196 -17.30 7.60 -20.18
CA ALA A 196 -17.46 7.36 -21.60
C ALA A 196 -18.72 6.53 -21.91
N SER A 197 -19.56 7.05 -22.81
CA SER A 197 -20.77 6.37 -23.26
C SER A 197 -20.46 5.33 -24.33
N GLY A 198 -21.13 4.17 -24.28
CA GLY A 198 -21.02 3.13 -25.31
C GLY A 198 -19.72 2.31 -25.30
N VAL A 199 -18.80 2.59 -24.37
CA VAL A 199 -17.56 1.83 -24.20
C VAL A 199 -17.85 0.50 -23.52
N LEU A 200 -17.32 -0.59 -24.09
CA LEU A 200 -17.51 -1.93 -23.54
C LEU A 200 -16.62 -2.15 -22.31
N ARG A 201 -16.98 -3.14 -21.47
CA ARG A 201 -16.15 -3.54 -20.32
C ARG A 201 -14.72 -3.89 -20.74
N GLU A 202 -14.54 -4.54 -21.88
CA GLU A 202 -13.21 -4.94 -22.39
C GLU A 202 -12.27 -3.74 -22.61
N GLU A 203 -12.80 -2.55 -22.79
CA GLU A 203 -12.04 -1.32 -23.07
C GLU A 203 -11.99 -0.36 -21.86
N SER A 204 -12.62 -0.71 -20.74
CA SER A 204 -12.70 0.13 -19.54
C SER A 204 -12.21 -0.60 -18.28
N ALA A 205 -11.99 0.17 -17.21
CA ALA A 205 -11.69 -0.36 -15.88
C ALA A 205 -12.96 -0.95 -15.24
N ASP A 206 -12.79 -1.95 -14.36
CA ASP A 206 -13.88 -2.43 -13.49
C ASP A 206 -14.08 -1.49 -12.30
N LEU A 207 -13.00 -0.89 -11.81
CA LEU A 207 -12.98 0.03 -10.66
C LEU A 207 -11.88 1.08 -10.87
N VAL A 208 -12.16 2.33 -10.48
CA VAL A 208 -11.15 3.39 -10.38
C VAL A 208 -11.15 3.99 -8.97
N ILE A 209 -9.96 4.13 -8.38
CA ILE A 209 -9.74 4.97 -7.20
C ILE A 209 -9.32 6.35 -7.69
N THR A 210 -10.14 7.38 -7.49
CA THR A 210 -9.92 8.71 -8.06
C THR A 210 -9.08 9.61 -7.17
N ASN A 211 -8.21 10.45 -7.71
CA ASN A 211 -7.48 11.50 -6.99
C ASN A 211 -6.69 11.00 -5.76
N ALA A 212 -6.10 9.80 -5.81
CA ALA A 212 -5.38 9.23 -4.68
C ALA A 212 -3.97 9.83 -4.58
N MET A 213 -3.54 10.16 -3.35
CA MET A 213 -2.10 10.26 -3.07
C MET A 213 -1.57 8.84 -2.96
N ILE A 214 -0.46 8.53 -3.60
CA ILE A 214 0.12 7.19 -3.62
C ILE A 214 1.48 7.26 -2.94
N ILE A 215 1.71 6.37 -1.96
CA ILE A 215 3.04 6.09 -1.45
C ILE A 215 3.38 4.67 -1.87
N ASP A 216 4.31 4.57 -2.83
CA ASP A 216 4.76 3.29 -3.37
C ASP A 216 6.29 3.33 -3.53
N PRO A 217 7.00 2.24 -3.17
CA PRO A 217 8.45 2.23 -3.25
C PRO A 217 8.95 2.29 -4.72
N VAL A 218 8.18 1.82 -5.69
CA VAL A 218 8.55 1.81 -7.12
C VAL A 218 8.03 3.04 -7.84
N LEU A 219 6.75 3.40 -7.64
CA LEU A 219 6.12 4.54 -8.34
C LEU A 219 6.50 5.90 -7.73
N GLY A 220 6.95 5.92 -6.47
CA GLY A 220 7.28 7.13 -5.73
C GLY A 220 6.10 7.68 -4.92
N ILE A 221 6.16 8.96 -4.60
CA ILE A 221 5.12 9.66 -3.86
C ILE A 221 4.37 10.57 -4.84
N ILE A 222 3.27 10.07 -5.39
CA ILE A 222 2.59 10.69 -6.53
C ILE A 222 1.10 10.94 -6.27
N LYS A 223 0.46 11.73 -7.12
CA LYS A 223 -0.98 11.93 -7.19
C LYS A 223 -1.49 11.36 -8.51
N ALA A 224 -2.45 10.46 -8.46
CA ALA A 224 -2.99 9.78 -9.65
C ALA A 224 -4.34 9.12 -9.38
N ASP A 225 -5.00 8.69 -10.45
CA ASP A 225 -6.07 7.70 -10.40
C ASP A 225 -5.48 6.29 -10.53
N ILE A 226 -6.09 5.31 -9.85
CA ILE A 226 -5.69 3.90 -9.90
C ILE A 226 -6.80 3.10 -10.57
N GLY A 227 -6.53 2.58 -11.76
CA GLY A 227 -7.45 1.72 -12.51
C GLY A 227 -7.25 0.25 -12.15
N ILE A 228 -8.35 -0.48 -12.01
CA ILE A 228 -8.38 -1.90 -11.66
C ILE A 228 -9.22 -2.66 -12.69
N LYS A 229 -8.72 -3.83 -13.11
CA LYS A 229 -9.43 -4.73 -14.03
C LYS A 229 -9.09 -6.18 -13.72
N ASP A 230 -10.12 -7.03 -13.67
CA ASP A 230 -9.99 -8.47 -13.38
C ASP A 230 -9.17 -8.76 -12.11
N GLY A 231 -9.36 -7.91 -11.09
CA GLY A 231 -8.67 -7.98 -9.80
C GLY A 231 -7.19 -7.60 -9.80
N LYS A 232 -6.70 -6.98 -10.88
CA LYS A 232 -5.32 -6.51 -11.04
C LYS A 232 -5.27 -5.02 -11.26
N ILE A 233 -4.12 -4.42 -10.97
CA ILE A 233 -3.84 -3.04 -11.35
C ILE A 233 -3.82 -2.97 -12.89
N LEU A 234 -4.74 -2.20 -13.46
CA LEU A 234 -4.78 -1.89 -14.88
C LEU A 234 -3.74 -0.82 -15.22
N GLY A 235 -3.67 0.22 -14.40
CA GLY A 235 -2.80 1.38 -14.60
C GLY A 235 -2.87 2.36 -13.43
N VAL A 236 -1.88 3.24 -13.36
CA VAL A 236 -1.83 4.39 -12.44
C VAL A 236 -1.56 5.62 -13.29
N GLY A 237 -2.50 6.55 -13.36
CA GLY A 237 -2.47 7.64 -14.34
C GLY A 237 -3.68 8.57 -14.23
N ASN A 238 -4.12 9.12 -15.36
CA ASN A 238 -5.30 9.96 -15.46
C ASN A 238 -6.52 9.15 -15.95
N ALA A 239 -7.60 9.09 -15.19
CA ALA A 239 -8.80 8.35 -15.53
C ALA A 239 -9.92 9.25 -16.04
N GLY A 240 -10.73 8.76 -17.00
CA GLY A 240 -11.88 9.52 -17.49
C GLY A 240 -12.40 9.05 -18.84
N ASN A 241 -12.87 10.02 -19.62
CA ASN A 241 -13.46 9.80 -20.93
C ASN A 241 -12.60 10.41 -22.04
N PRO A 242 -11.91 9.58 -22.86
CA PRO A 242 -11.03 10.08 -23.92
C PRO A 242 -11.77 10.86 -25.02
N ASN A 243 -13.10 10.79 -25.04
CA ASN A 243 -13.88 11.54 -26.01
C ASN A 243 -13.99 13.04 -25.70
N VAL A 244 -13.82 13.44 -24.44
CA VAL A 244 -14.06 14.83 -24.00
C VAL A 244 -12.98 15.37 -23.04
N MET A 245 -12.04 14.52 -22.62
CA MET A 245 -10.90 14.86 -21.75
C MET A 245 -9.58 14.52 -22.44
N ASP A 246 -8.54 15.29 -22.17
CA ASP A 246 -7.21 15.09 -22.75
C ASP A 246 -6.39 14.07 -21.95
N ASP A 247 -5.49 13.35 -22.64
CA ASP A 247 -4.48 12.45 -22.04
C ASP A 247 -5.07 11.48 -21.00
N ILE A 248 -6.09 10.71 -21.40
CA ILE A 248 -6.69 9.66 -20.56
C ILE A 248 -5.92 8.34 -20.71
N ASP A 249 -5.39 7.86 -19.59
CA ASP A 249 -4.71 6.56 -19.49
C ASP A 249 -5.69 5.42 -19.16
N ILE A 250 -6.75 5.72 -18.41
CA ILE A 250 -7.69 4.75 -17.86
C ILE A 250 -9.13 5.15 -18.22
N VAL A 251 -9.78 4.36 -19.06
CA VAL A 251 -11.15 4.66 -19.51
C VAL A 251 -12.18 4.23 -18.47
N VAL A 252 -13.09 5.14 -18.16
CA VAL A 252 -14.25 4.93 -17.28
C VAL A 252 -15.51 4.78 -18.12
N SER A 253 -16.30 3.73 -17.89
CA SER A 253 -17.55 3.47 -18.60
C SER A 253 -18.70 3.21 -17.62
N SER A 254 -19.88 2.86 -18.15
CA SER A 254 -21.00 2.38 -17.33
C SER A 254 -20.73 1.06 -16.58
N ASN A 255 -19.60 0.39 -16.87
CA ASN A 255 -19.17 -0.84 -16.20
C ASN A 255 -18.11 -0.60 -15.11
N THR A 256 -17.79 0.66 -14.80
CA THR A 256 -16.72 1.05 -13.87
C THR A 256 -17.29 1.56 -12.55
N GLU A 257 -16.90 0.93 -11.44
CA GLU A 257 -17.14 1.43 -10.07
C GLU A 257 -16.14 2.54 -9.70
N ILE A 258 -16.49 3.39 -8.73
CA ILE A 258 -15.62 4.46 -8.22
C ILE A 258 -15.40 4.34 -6.72
N ILE A 259 -14.14 4.46 -6.29
CA ILE A 259 -13.77 4.82 -4.91
C ILE A 259 -13.19 6.23 -4.92
N SER A 260 -13.82 7.15 -4.20
CA SER A 260 -13.27 8.50 -3.96
C SER A 260 -11.98 8.41 -3.15
N GLY A 261 -10.86 8.67 -3.82
CA GLY A 261 -9.52 8.69 -3.24
C GLY A 261 -9.02 10.10 -2.91
N GLU A 262 -9.76 11.15 -3.26
CA GLU A 262 -9.46 12.51 -2.79
C GLU A 262 -9.29 12.52 -1.26
N HIS A 263 -8.22 13.18 -0.78
CA HIS A 263 -7.84 13.20 0.64
C HIS A 263 -7.48 11.85 1.26
N THR A 264 -7.17 10.83 0.45
CA THR A 264 -6.67 9.54 0.92
C THR A 264 -5.26 9.26 0.43
N ILE A 265 -4.55 8.41 1.18
CA ILE A 265 -3.26 7.86 0.79
C ILE A 265 -3.48 6.39 0.43
N CYS A 266 -3.02 5.95 -0.72
CA CYS A 266 -3.02 4.56 -1.17
C CYS A 266 -1.61 3.99 -1.09
N THR A 267 -1.48 2.80 -0.51
CA THR A 267 -0.24 2.03 -0.48
C THR A 267 -0.48 0.62 -1.01
N PRO A 268 0.56 -0.10 -1.47
CA PRO A 268 0.48 -1.55 -1.60
C PRO A 268 0.07 -2.18 -0.26
N GLY A 269 -0.61 -3.32 -0.34
CA GLY A 269 -0.84 -4.19 0.81
C GLY A 269 0.47 -4.59 1.51
N THR A 270 0.47 -4.54 2.84
CA THR A 270 1.62 -4.96 3.64
C THR A 270 1.84 -6.47 3.51
N ILE A 271 3.11 -6.88 3.45
CA ILE A 271 3.53 -8.27 3.39
C ILE A 271 4.28 -8.59 4.67
N ASP A 272 3.70 -9.45 5.50
CA ASP A 272 4.37 -9.98 6.68
C ASP A 272 4.94 -11.35 6.36
N SER A 273 6.27 -11.46 6.41
CA SER A 273 7.01 -12.66 6.03
C SER A 273 7.61 -13.43 7.18
N HIS A 274 7.22 -13.14 8.43
CA HIS A 274 7.58 -13.91 9.63
C HIS A 274 6.35 -14.27 10.45
N ILE A 275 5.45 -15.05 9.85
CA ILE A 275 4.20 -15.47 10.50
C ILE A 275 4.34 -16.84 11.18
N HIS A 276 4.01 -16.90 12.46
CA HIS A 276 3.71 -18.16 13.13
C HIS A 276 2.20 -18.39 13.05
N PHE A 277 1.76 -19.39 12.30
CA PHE A 277 0.33 -19.71 12.15
C PHE A 277 -0.21 -20.44 13.39
N ILE A 278 -0.15 -19.77 14.55
CA ILE A 278 -0.58 -20.26 15.87
C ILE A 278 -2.09 -20.23 16.00
N SER A 279 -2.73 -19.14 15.55
CA SER A 279 -4.18 -18.98 15.66
C SER A 279 -4.79 -18.30 14.43
N PRO A 280 -5.97 -18.73 13.97
CA PRO A 280 -6.64 -18.16 12.80
C PRO A 280 -7.01 -16.67 12.96
N GLN A 281 -7.22 -16.22 14.20
CA GLN A 281 -7.61 -14.85 14.52
C GLN A 281 -6.55 -13.83 14.07
N GLN A 282 -5.27 -14.24 14.03
CA GLN A 282 -4.18 -13.39 13.54
C GLN A 282 -4.45 -12.84 12.13
N ALA A 283 -5.11 -13.61 11.26
CA ALA A 283 -5.44 -13.16 9.90
C ALA A 283 -6.37 -11.93 9.91
N ILE A 284 -7.27 -11.83 10.88
CA ILE A 284 -8.18 -10.69 11.04
C ILE A 284 -7.41 -9.47 11.54
N ASP A 285 -6.57 -9.65 12.57
CA ASP A 285 -5.75 -8.55 13.10
C ASP A 285 -4.75 -8.03 12.07
N ALA A 286 -4.15 -8.94 11.28
CA ALA A 286 -3.24 -8.60 10.19
C ALA A 286 -3.92 -7.73 9.12
N ILE A 287 -5.06 -8.18 8.57
CA ILE A 287 -5.74 -7.44 7.50
C ILE A 287 -6.30 -6.11 7.97
N CYS A 288 -6.74 -6.03 9.23
CA CYS A 288 -7.22 -4.77 9.81
C CYS A 288 -6.09 -3.74 10.03
N ASN A 289 -4.82 -4.17 10.09
CA ASN A 289 -3.65 -3.27 10.08
C ASN A 289 -3.05 -3.05 8.67
N GLY A 290 -3.70 -3.57 7.62
CA GLY A 290 -3.29 -3.38 6.22
C GLY A 290 -2.40 -4.48 5.64
N VAL A 291 -2.21 -5.60 6.33
CA VAL A 291 -1.50 -6.79 5.79
C VAL A 291 -2.40 -7.50 4.79
N THR A 292 -1.93 -7.74 3.57
CA THR A 292 -2.67 -8.51 2.54
C THR A 292 -2.01 -9.83 2.19
N THR A 293 -0.77 -10.05 2.66
CA THR A 293 0.01 -11.27 2.42
C THR A 293 0.71 -11.73 3.69
N MET A 294 0.57 -13.02 4.01
CA MET A 294 1.17 -13.67 5.17
C MET A 294 2.05 -14.83 4.73
N ILE A 295 3.35 -14.79 5.01
CA ILE A 295 4.31 -15.87 4.75
C ILE A 295 4.95 -16.31 6.07
N GLY A 296 4.99 -17.61 6.29
CA GLY A 296 5.54 -18.19 7.51
C GLY A 296 5.17 -19.66 7.64
N GLY A 297 5.03 -20.20 8.84
CA GLY A 297 4.70 -21.61 9.02
C GLY A 297 4.01 -21.88 10.34
N GLY A 298 3.33 -23.02 10.41
CA GLY A 298 2.60 -23.44 11.60
C GLY A 298 1.47 -24.42 11.31
N THR A 299 0.91 -24.98 12.38
CA THR A 299 -0.20 -25.94 12.34
C THR A 299 -1.24 -25.68 13.45
N GLY A 300 -1.37 -24.44 13.91
CA GLY A 300 -2.09 -24.09 15.13
C GLY A 300 -1.17 -24.03 16.36
N PRO A 301 -1.70 -24.02 17.59
CA PRO A 301 -0.94 -23.73 18.81
C PRO A 301 -0.18 -24.96 19.35
N ALA A 302 0.52 -25.68 18.47
CA ALA A 302 1.44 -26.75 18.85
C ALA A 302 2.80 -26.15 19.25
N ASP A 303 3.51 -26.78 20.18
CA ASP A 303 4.79 -26.26 20.70
C ASP A 303 5.79 -25.91 19.58
N GLY A 304 5.89 -26.76 18.56
CA GLY A 304 6.73 -26.50 17.40
C GLY A 304 6.33 -25.25 16.60
N THR A 305 5.05 -24.89 16.54
CA THR A 305 4.56 -23.67 15.89
C THR A 305 4.65 -22.46 16.81
N ASN A 306 4.43 -22.64 18.11
CA ASN A 306 4.63 -21.60 19.11
C ASN A 306 6.07 -21.09 19.12
N ALA A 307 7.03 -21.98 18.80
CA ALA A 307 8.44 -21.65 18.71
C ALA A 307 8.94 -21.34 17.29
N THR A 308 8.37 -21.94 16.23
CA THR A 308 8.98 -21.88 14.88
C THR A 308 7.95 -21.70 13.76
N THR A 309 8.31 -20.89 12.74
CA THR A 309 7.56 -20.77 11.48
C THR A 309 7.70 -22.00 10.58
N CYS A 310 7.34 -23.19 11.06
CA CYS A 310 7.39 -24.43 10.30
C CYS A 310 6.00 -25.06 10.18
N THR A 311 5.58 -25.39 8.95
CA THR A 311 4.48 -26.33 8.68
C THR A 311 5.10 -27.68 8.26
N PRO A 312 5.35 -28.61 9.19
CA PRO A 312 6.18 -29.79 8.92
C PRO A 312 5.40 -30.91 8.21
N GLY A 313 5.93 -31.38 7.08
CA GLY A 313 5.43 -32.57 6.38
C GLY A 313 4.20 -32.34 5.48
N GLU A 314 4.00 -33.26 4.53
CA GLU A 314 2.97 -33.17 3.49
C GLU A 314 1.57 -32.91 4.04
N TRP A 315 1.14 -33.73 5.01
CA TRP A 315 -0.23 -33.67 5.52
C TRP A 315 -0.56 -32.30 6.14
N ASN A 316 0.36 -31.74 6.93
CA ASN A 316 0.15 -30.45 7.57
C ASN A 316 0.14 -29.30 6.55
N ILE A 317 1.04 -29.33 5.56
CA ILE A 317 1.06 -28.33 4.48
C ILE A 317 -0.28 -28.34 3.74
N HIS A 318 -0.78 -29.52 3.38
CA HIS A 318 -2.08 -29.66 2.72
C HIS A 318 -3.23 -29.10 3.57
N LYS A 319 -3.28 -29.44 4.86
CA LYS A 319 -4.34 -28.95 5.77
C LYS A 319 -4.32 -27.43 5.94
N MET A 320 -3.14 -26.83 5.99
CA MET A 320 -3.01 -25.39 6.07
C MET A 320 -3.44 -24.69 4.77
N ILE A 321 -3.09 -25.24 3.60
CA ILE A 321 -3.55 -24.74 2.30
C ILE A 321 -5.08 -24.80 2.20
N GLU A 322 -5.71 -25.90 2.62
CA GLU A 322 -7.17 -26.04 2.68
C GLU A 322 -7.80 -25.04 3.67
N ALA A 323 -7.21 -24.86 4.85
CA ALA A 323 -7.76 -23.99 5.90
C ALA A 323 -7.79 -22.51 5.49
N VAL A 324 -6.76 -22.03 4.79
CA VAL A 324 -6.65 -20.60 4.42
C VAL A 324 -7.53 -20.21 3.23
N GLU A 325 -8.29 -21.14 2.65
CA GLU A 325 -9.41 -20.79 1.77
C GLU A 325 -10.44 -19.89 2.47
N GLU A 326 -10.43 -19.85 3.81
CA GLU A 326 -11.36 -19.06 4.63
C GLU A 326 -11.10 -17.55 4.59
N TYR A 327 -9.90 -17.09 4.23
CA TYR A 327 -9.49 -15.67 4.39
C TYR A 327 -9.20 -14.96 3.07
N PRO A 328 -9.56 -13.67 2.93
CA PRO A 328 -9.23 -12.85 1.75
C PRO A 328 -7.80 -12.29 1.85
N LEU A 329 -6.82 -13.18 1.94
CA LEU A 329 -5.40 -12.90 2.09
C LEU A 329 -4.59 -13.82 1.18
N ASN A 330 -3.42 -13.35 0.75
CA ASN A 330 -2.43 -14.22 0.14
C ASN A 330 -1.64 -14.95 1.22
N PHE A 331 -1.30 -16.22 0.97
CA PHE A 331 -0.58 -17.05 1.95
C PHE A 331 0.63 -17.72 1.33
N GLY A 332 1.67 -17.96 2.12
CA GLY A 332 2.78 -18.84 1.77
C GLY A 332 3.25 -19.62 2.99
N PHE A 333 3.46 -20.93 2.84
CA PHE A 333 3.88 -21.80 3.94
C PHE A 333 5.35 -22.19 3.81
N LEU A 334 6.09 -22.07 4.90
CA LEU A 334 7.46 -22.52 5.06
C LEU A 334 7.45 -23.91 5.70
N CYS A 335 8.16 -24.85 5.10
CA CYS A 335 8.39 -26.14 5.72
C CYS A 335 9.56 -26.10 6.71
N LYS A 336 9.72 -27.18 7.49
CA LYS A 336 10.90 -27.32 8.36
C LYS A 336 12.13 -27.61 7.51
N GLY A 337 13.14 -26.74 7.58
CA GLY A 337 14.41 -26.82 6.87
C GLY A 337 15.52 -27.56 7.62
N ASN A 338 15.33 -27.83 8.93
CA ASN A 338 16.33 -28.50 9.77
C ASN A 338 16.37 -30.01 9.52
N ASP A 339 17.03 -30.43 8.45
CA ASP A 339 17.41 -31.81 8.19
C ASP A 339 18.79 -31.82 7.52
N SER A 340 19.70 -32.69 7.97
CA SER A 340 21.04 -32.81 7.37
C SER A 340 21.03 -33.60 6.05
N ARG A 341 19.86 -34.06 5.63
CA ARG A 341 19.60 -34.81 4.38
C ARG A 341 18.54 -34.08 3.57
N GLU A 342 18.70 -34.07 2.26
CA GLU A 342 17.87 -33.26 1.36
C GLU A 342 16.52 -33.92 1.04
N GLU A 343 16.43 -35.24 1.17
CA GLU A 343 15.31 -36.05 0.72
C GLU A 343 13.98 -35.63 1.38
N ALA A 344 13.98 -35.45 2.71
CA ALA A 344 12.79 -35.03 3.47
C ALA A 344 12.42 -33.55 3.21
N LEU A 345 13.42 -32.70 2.94
CA LEU A 345 13.19 -31.29 2.63
C LEU A 345 12.53 -31.14 1.25
N LEU A 346 13.00 -31.90 0.26
CA LEU A 346 12.42 -31.94 -1.09
C LEU A 346 10.98 -32.46 -1.08
N GLU A 347 10.67 -33.45 -0.24
CA GLU A 347 9.29 -33.94 -0.05
C GLU A 347 8.36 -32.80 0.37
N GLN A 348 8.73 -32.03 1.40
CA GLN A 348 7.90 -30.93 1.89
C GLN A 348 7.71 -29.81 0.85
N VAL A 349 8.76 -29.44 0.12
CA VAL A 349 8.68 -28.44 -0.95
C VAL A 349 7.76 -28.93 -2.08
N LYS A 350 7.83 -30.21 -2.43
CA LYS A 350 6.95 -30.86 -3.41
C LYS A 350 5.48 -30.86 -2.96
N SER A 351 5.22 -30.93 -1.66
CA SER A 351 3.87 -30.93 -1.08
C SER A 351 3.23 -29.55 -0.97
N GLY A 352 3.92 -28.46 -1.32
CA GLY A 352 3.33 -27.13 -1.40
C GLY A 352 4.04 -26.03 -0.61
N ALA A 353 5.15 -26.33 0.07
CA ALA A 353 5.91 -25.27 0.73
C ALA A 353 6.52 -24.31 -0.29
N CYS A 354 6.48 -23.02 0.01
CA CYS A 354 7.05 -21.93 -0.79
C CYS A 354 8.47 -21.53 -0.35
N GLY A 355 8.96 -22.13 0.74
CA GLY A 355 10.27 -21.90 1.32
C GLY A 355 10.52 -22.82 2.51
N LEU A 356 11.69 -22.66 3.13
CA LEU A 356 12.13 -23.45 4.28
C LEU A 356 12.46 -22.51 5.45
N LYS A 357 12.20 -22.95 6.68
CA LYS A 357 12.69 -22.30 7.92
C LYS A 357 13.76 -23.19 8.57
N LEU A 358 14.94 -22.63 8.79
CA LEU A 358 15.93 -23.15 9.74
C LEU A 358 15.70 -22.48 11.10
N HIS A 359 15.58 -23.28 12.16
CA HIS A 359 15.41 -22.78 13.52
C HIS A 359 16.27 -23.52 14.54
N GLU A 360 16.82 -22.81 15.52
CA GLU A 360 17.75 -23.39 16.51
C GLU A 360 17.10 -24.48 17.37
N ASP A 361 15.83 -24.32 17.74
CA ASP A 361 15.02 -25.33 18.45
C ASP A 361 14.91 -26.67 17.71
N TRP A 362 15.15 -26.69 16.38
CA TRP A 362 15.26 -27.91 15.58
C TRP A 362 16.71 -28.24 15.17
N GLY A 363 17.68 -27.45 15.63
CA GLY A 363 19.11 -27.55 15.35
C GLY A 363 19.52 -26.82 14.08
N THR A 364 19.88 -25.53 14.15
CA THR A 364 20.44 -24.76 13.02
C THR A 364 21.95 -24.96 12.93
N THR A 365 22.37 -26.17 12.58
CA THR A 365 23.78 -26.52 12.45
C THR A 365 24.30 -26.26 11.03
N PRO A 366 25.62 -26.13 10.82
CA PRO A 366 26.21 -26.02 9.47
C PRO A 366 25.74 -27.09 8.47
N ALA A 367 25.50 -28.32 8.94
CA ALA A 367 25.00 -29.41 8.10
C ALA A 367 23.57 -29.17 7.61
N THR A 368 22.67 -28.73 8.51
CA THR A 368 21.29 -28.38 8.14
C THR A 368 21.21 -27.15 7.25
N ILE A 369 22.04 -26.13 7.50
CA ILE A 369 22.16 -24.93 6.66
C ILE A 369 22.50 -25.34 5.22
N ASN A 370 23.52 -26.20 5.06
CA ASN A 370 23.94 -26.63 3.75
C ASN A 370 22.88 -27.45 3.00
N SER A 371 22.23 -28.39 3.68
CA SER A 371 21.15 -29.22 3.10
C SER A 371 19.96 -28.37 2.66
N ALA A 372 19.49 -27.45 3.51
CA ALA A 372 18.37 -26.56 3.19
C ALA A 372 18.69 -25.64 2.00
N LEU A 373 19.89 -25.06 1.96
CA LEU A 373 20.31 -24.21 0.84
C LEU A 373 20.48 -24.99 -0.46
N ASN A 374 20.97 -26.23 -0.43
CA ASN A 374 21.01 -27.10 -1.61
C ASN A 374 19.60 -27.35 -2.18
N VAL A 375 18.62 -27.59 -1.31
CA VAL A 375 17.22 -27.80 -1.73
C VAL A 375 16.61 -26.51 -2.26
N ALA A 376 16.90 -25.37 -1.63
CA ALA A 376 16.46 -24.07 -2.11
C ALA A 376 17.01 -23.76 -3.51
N ASP A 377 18.30 -24.03 -3.75
CA ASP A 377 18.94 -23.87 -5.07
C ASP A 377 18.31 -24.77 -6.14
N LYS A 378 17.87 -25.99 -5.78
CA LYS A 378 17.18 -26.93 -6.69
C LYS A 378 15.74 -26.56 -6.99
N THR A 379 15.07 -25.83 -6.10
CA THR A 379 13.62 -25.60 -6.14
C THR A 379 13.22 -24.15 -6.36
N ASP A 380 14.21 -23.24 -6.42
CA ASP A 380 14.04 -21.79 -6.52
C ASP A 380 13.14 -21.21 -5.41
N THR A 381 13.35 -21.71 -4.20
CA THR A 381 12.63 -21.26 -2.99
C THR A 381 13.54 -20.46 -2.07
N GLN A 382 12.98 -19.73 -1.10
CA GLN A 382 13.78 -19.01 -0.11
C GLN A 382 14.02 -19.87 1.14
N VAL A 383 15.15 -19.65 1.81
CA VAL A 383 15.42 -20.14 3.16
C VAL A 383 15.36 -18.97 4.13
N ALA A 384 14.48 -19.04 5.12
CA ALA A 384 14.51 -18.19 6.29
C ALA A 384 15.31 -18.87 7.40
N ILE A 385 16.12 -18.11 8.15
CA ILE A 385 16.98 -18.67 9.19
C ILE A 385 16.86 -17.90 10.50
N HIS A 386 16.72 -18.67 11.57
CA HIS A 386 17.00 -18.33 12.96
C HIS A 386 18.23 -19.15 13.35
N THR A 387 19.34 -18.47 13.64
CA THR A 387 20.66 -19.10 13.82
C THR A 387 20.86 -19.66 15.23
N ASP A 388 21.96 -20.37 15.45
CA ASP A 388 22.33 -21.00 16.73
C ASP A 388 22.71 -19.94 17.78
N THR A 389 21.78 -19.57 18.66
CA THR A 389 22.03 -18.56 19.72
C THR A 389 23.12 -19.02 20.67
N LEU A 390 23.14 -20.31 20.97
CA LEU A 390 24.03 -20.94 21.94
C LEU A 390 25.48 -21.01 21.45
N ASN A 391 25.71 -20.79 20.16
CA ASN A 391 26.99 -21.04 19.50
C ASN A 391 27.45 -22.51 19.68
N GLU A 392 26.50 -23.45 19.77
CA GLU A 392 26.78 -24.86 20.06
C GLU A 392 27.64 -25.49 18.97
N CYS A 393 27.33 -25.19 17.71
CA CYS A 393 28.00 -25.75 16.54
C CYS A 393 28.95 -24.77 15.83
N GLY A 394 29.20 -23.59 16.42
CA GLY A 394 30.08 -22.56 15.88
C GLY A 394 29.57 -21.14 16.15
N TYR A 395 30.38 -20.14 15.84
CA TYR A 395 29.98 -18.72 15.96
C TYR A 395 29.29 -18.24 14.67
N VAL A 396 28.84 -16.98 14.65
CA VAL A 396 28.22 -16.36 13.47
C VAL A 396 29.08 -16.50 12.21
N ASP A 397 30.41 -16.40 12.34
CA ASP A 397 31.36 -16.56 11.24
C ASP A 397 31.29 -17.97 10.61
N ASP A 398 31.01 -19.00 11.40
CA ASP A 398 30.88 -20.37 10.91
C ASP A 398 29.55 -20.61 10.21
N THR A 399 28.47 -19.99 10.70
CA THR A 399 27.19 -19.92 9.99
C THR A 399 27.32 -19.18 8.65
N ILE A 400 28.01 -18.04 8.61
CA ILE A 400 28.30 -17.29 7.37
C ILE A 400 29.08 -18.16 6.38
N LYS A 401 30.10 -18.89 6.85
CA LYS A 401 30.84 -19.86 6.01
C LYS A 401 29.92 -20.97 5.49
N ALA A 402 29.01 -21.51 6.31
CA ALA A 402 28.08 -22.55 5.90
C ALA A 402 27.06 -22.07 4.85
N ILE A 403 26.64 -20.80 4.94
CA ILE A 403 25.79 -20.16 3.92
C ILE A 403 26.53 -20.09 2.57
N ALA A 404 27.85 -19.90 2.59
CA ALA A 404 28.73 -19.98 1.42
C ALA A 404 28.32 -19.04 0.27
N GLY A 405 27.93 -17.81 0.62
CA GLY A 405 27.55 -16.77 -0.35
C GLY A 405 26.19 -16.98 -1.03
N ARG A 406 25.42 -18.00 -0.64
CA ARG A 406 24.07 -18.26 -1.18
C ARG A 406 23.05 -17.31 -0.58
N ALA A 407 22.01 -16.98 -1.34
CA ALA A 407 20.91 -16.13 -0.88
C ALA A 407 20.20 -16.77 0.32
N ILE A 408 20.02 -16.01 1.40
CA ILE A 408 19.27 -16.46 2.59
C ILE A 408 18.66 -15.27 3.32
N HIS A 409 17.46 -15.46 3.85
CA HIS A 409 16.73 -14.48 4.64
C HIS A 409 17.01 -14.70 6.13
N THR A 410 17.75 -13.79 6.76
CA THR A 410 17.95 -13.80 8.22
C THR A 410 16.77 -13.12 8.91
N TYR A 411 16.02 -13.89 9.69
CA TYR A 411 14.99 -13.33 10.57
C TYR A 411 15.61 -12.60 11.77
N HIS A 412 14.83 -11.67 12.35
CA HIS A 412 15.16 -10.88 13.56
C HIS A 412 16.66 -10.67 13.74
N THR A 413 17.28 -10.05 12.74
CA THR A 413 18.73 -10.03 12.52
C THR A 413 19.49 -9.34 13.67
N GLU A 414 18.80 -8.53 14.48
CA GLU A 414 19.36 -7.95 15.70
C GLU A 414 19.66 -8.98 16.80
N GLY A 415 18.87 -10.05 16.88
CA GLY A 415 19.14 -11.22 17.72
C GLY A 415 18.32 -11.36 19.01
N ALA A 416 17.49 -10.39 19.42
CA ALA A 416 16.60 -10.56 20.57
C ALA A 416 15.58 -11.68 20.33
N GLY A 417 14.98 -11.69 19.12
CA GLY A 417 14.13 -12.78 18.64
C GLY A 417 14.88 -14.09 18.45
N GLY A 418 16.22 -14.05 18.32
CA GLY A 418 17.13 -15.18 18.35
C GLY A 418 18.22 -15.16 17.30
N GLY A 419 19.33 -15.83 17.62
CA GLY A 419 20.52 -15.92 16.80
C GLY A 419 21.80 -15.76 17.61
N HIS A 420 22.94 -16.04 16.97
CA HIS A 420 24.28 -16.10 17.61
C HIS A 420 24.48 -14.94 18.59
N ALA A 421 24.65 -15.27 19.88
CA ALA A 421 24.86 -14.27 20.92
C ALA A 421 26.37 -13.93 21.03
N PRO A 422 26.74 -12.63 21.10
CA PRO A 422 25.88 -11.44 21.00
C PRO A 422 25.80 -10.84 19.58
N ASP A 423 26.41 -11.46 18.57
CA ASP A 423 26.90 -10.77 17.38
C ASP A 423 26.26 -11.19 16.04
N ILE A 424 25.11 -11.86 16.07
CA ILE A 424 24.33 -12.21 14.87
C ILE A 424 24.12 -11.02 13.91
N MET A 425 23.93 -9.81 14.44
CA MET A 425 23.71 -8.59 13.65
C MET A 425 24.82 -8.31 12.62
N LYS A 426 26.04 -8.82 12.83
CA LYS A 426 27.15 -8.73 11.86
C LYS A 426 26.75 -9.23 10.47
N ILE A 427 25.87 -10.24 10.40
CA ILE A 427 25.43 -10.86 9.15
C ILE A 427 24.71 -9.88 8.20
N ALA A 428 24.17 -8.77 8.70
CA ALA A 428 23.53 -7.75 7.87
C ALA A 428 24.52 -7.00 6.94
N GLY A 429 25.82 -7.11 7.19
CA GLY A 429 26.89 -6.60 6.34
C GLY A 429 27.20 -7.46 5.12
N GLU A 430 26.68 -8.69 5.04
CA GLU A 430 26.98 -9.62 3.96
C GLU A 430 26.11 -9.38 2.71
N PRO A 431 26.67 -9.47 1.49
CA PRO A 431 25.97 -9.11 0.25
C PRO A 431 24.89 -10.10 -0.19
N ASN A 432 24.95 -11.35 0.27
CA ASN A 432 23.98 -12.41 -0.04
C ASN A 432 22.87 -12.55 1.02
N ILE A 433 22.90 -11.74 2.07
CA ILE A 433 21.94 -11.78 3.17
C ILE A 433 20.81 -10.80 2.90
N LEU A 434 19.59 -11.25 3.20
CA LEU A 434 18.35 -10.46 3.09
C LEU A 434 17.81 -10.24 4.52
N PRO A 435 18.32 -9.23 5.25
CA PRO A 435 18.05 -9.12 6.69
C PRO A 435 16.68 -8.51 6.97
N SER A 436 15.93 -9.13 7.87
CA SER A 436 14.70 -8.57 8.45
C SER A 436 14.80 -8.42 9.96
N SER A 437 13.93 -7.55 10.48
CA SER A 437 13.62 -7.43 11.90
C SER A 437 12.22 -7.92 12.20
N THR A 438 11.99 -8.27 13.46
CA THR A 438 10.66 -8.49 14.03
C THR A 438 10.27 -7.29 14.87
N ASN A 439 8.98 -7.13 15.13
CA ASN A 439 8.46 -5.83 15.52
C ASN A 439 8.51 -5.43 17.00
N PRO A 440 8.69 -6.31 18.02
CA PRO A 440 8.64 -5.84 19.40
C PRO A 440 9.82 -4.99 19.84
N THR A 441 11.00 -5.20 19.26
CA THR A 441 12.16 -4.33 19.53
C THR A 441 12.00 -2.94 18.91
N ARG A 442 10.94 -2.71 18.12
CA ARG A 442 10.83 -1.58 17.18
C ARG A 442 9.92 -0.46 17.69
N PRO A 443 10.39 0.78 17.68
CA PRO A 443 11.79 1.13 17.90
C PRO A 443 12.22 0.86 19.35
N TYR A 444 13.49 1.10 19.66
CA TYR A 444 13.97 1.04 21.04
C TYR A 444 13.26 2.08 21.93
N THR A 445 12.61 1.61 23.00
CA THR A 445 11.90 2.44 24.00
C THR A 445 12.34 2.12 25.42
N VAL A 446 11.93 2.97 26.37
CA VAL A 446 12.27 2.80 27.80
C VAL A 446 11.76 1.49 28.42
N ASN A 447 10.73 0.87 27.85
CA ASN A 447 10.18 -0.40 28.35
C ASN A 447 10.67 -1.63 27.59
N THR A 448 11.38 -1.45 26.46
CA THR A 448 11.70 -2.54 25.53
C THR A 448 12.47 -3.66 26.23
N LEU A 449 13.51 -3.34 26.99
CA LEU A 449 14.36 -4.37 27.63
C LEU A 449 13.59 -5.19 28.66
N GLN A 450 12.85 -4.53 29.55
CA GLN A 450 12.10 -5.20 30.60
C GLN A 450 11.00 -6.10 30.00
N GLU A 451 10.28 -5.61 29.00
CA GLU A 451 9.27 -6.39 28.28
C GLU A 451 9.87 -7.65 27.63
N HIS A 452 11.02 -7.51 26.97
CA HIS A 452 11.63 -8.61 26.23
C HIS A 452 12.25 -9.67 27.13
N LEU A 453 12.82 -9.26 28.27
CA LEU A 453 13.37 -10.21 29.24
C LEU A 453 12.25 -11.12 29.76
N ASP A 454 11.12 -10.54 30.19
CA ASP A 454 9.96 -11.32 30.67
C ASP A 454 9.36 -12.18 29.54
N MET A 455 9.24 -11.63 28.33
CA MET A 455 8.73 -12.35 27.16
C MET A 455 9.59 -13.57 26.82
N MET A 456 10.91 -13.42 26.84
CA MET A 456 11.85 -14.49 26.57
C MET A 456 11.76 -15.61 27.60
N MET A 457 11.67 -15.24 28.88
CA MET A 457 11.51 -16.20 29.96
C MET A 457 10.26 -17.07 29.76
N VAL A 458 9.17 -16.48 29.26
CA VAL A 458 7.93 -17.19 28.96
C VAL A 458 8.05 -18.03 27.68
N CYS A 459 8.48 -17.45 26.55
CA CYS A 459 8.50 -18.11 25.25
C CYS A 459 9.43 -19.35 25.23
N HIS A 460 10.56 -19.29 25.94
CA HIS A 460 11.52 -20.39 26.01
C HIS A 460 11.37 -21.27 27.25
N HIS A 461 10.30 -21.09 28.04
CA HIS A 461 10.04 -21.87 29.27
C HIS A 461 11.21 -21.85 30.27
N LEU A 462 11.91 -20.72 30.34
CA LEU A 462 13.06 -20.53 31.22
C LEU A 462 12.59 -20.31 32.67
N ASN A 463 13.42 -20.72 33.62
CA ASN A 463 13.12 -20.59 35.03
C ASN A 463 13.94 -19.45 35.66
N PRO A 464 13.31 -18.38 36.18
CA PRO A 464 14.04 -17.27 36.80
C PRO A 464 14.80 -17.65 38.07
N SER A 465 14.59 -18.86 38.60
CA SER A 465 15.35 -19.41 39.72
C SER A 465 16.62 -20.14 39.29
N VAL A 466 16.86 -20.33 37.99
CA VAL A 466 18.03 -21.00 37.41
C VAL A 466 18.99 -19.93 36.88
N PRO A 467 20.19 -19.77 37.48
CA PRO A 467 21.14 -18.73 37.07
C PRO A 467 21.56 -18.83 35.60
N GLU A 468 21.67 -20.04 35.06
CA GLU A 468 22.02 -20.29 33.66
C GLU A 468 20.94 -19.78 32.69
N ASP A 469 19.66 -19.95 33.05
CA ASP A 469 18.52 -19.47 32.27
C ASP A 469 18.46 -17.93 32.26
N VAL A 470 18.71 -17.30 33.41
CA VAL A 470 18.81 -15.83 33.52
C VAL A 470 19.99 -15.31 32.71
N SER A 471 21.16 -15.95 32.84
CA SER A 471 22.35 -15.57 32.06
C SER A 471 22.14 -15.72 30.56
N PHE A 472 21.43 -16.76 30.11
CA PHE A 472 21.06 -16.92 28.71
C PHE A 472 20.15 -15.78 28.25
N ALA A 473 19.14 -15.43 29.05
CA ALA A 473 18.21 -14.34 28.72
C ALA A 473 18.91 -12.96 28.66
N GLU A 474 19.77 -12.66 29.63
CA GLU A 474 20.58 -11.44 29.67
C GLU A 474 21.57 -11.34 28.49
N SER A 475 22.11 -12.47 28.03
CA SER A 475 23.00 -12.50 26.86
C SER A 475 22.27 -12.20 25.54
N ARG A 476 20.95 -12.44 25.50
CA ARG A 476 20.12 -12.34 24.29
C ARG A 476 19.37 -11.01 24.18
N ILE A 477 18.93 -10.42 25.30
CA ILE A 477 18.28 -9.11 25.33
C ILE A 477 19.29 -8.01 25.65
N ARG A 478 19.73 -7.29 24.62
CA ARG A 478 20.83 -6.32 24.71
C ARG A 478 20.38 -4.93 24.25
N ALA A 479 20.64 -3.91 25.08
CA ALA A 479 20.27 -2.54 24.76
C ALA A 479 21.04 -2.01 23.55
N GLU A 480 22.31 -2.40 23.44
CA GLU A 480 23.26 -1.94 22.45
C GLU A 480 22.86 -2.39 21.04
N THR A 481 22.51 -3.67 20.86
CA THR A 481 22.09 -4.19 19.56
C THR A 481 20.67 -3.71 19.22
N ILE A 482 19.74 -3.64 20.18
CA ILE A 482 18.39 -3.08 19.94
C ILE A 482 18.45 -1.60 19.50
N ALA A 483 19.34 -0.81 20.10
CA ALA A 483 19.59 0.58 19.68
C ALA A 483 20.27 0.66 18.31
N ALA A 484 21.25 -0.22 18.03
CA ALA A 484 21.89 -0.28 16.72
C ALA A 484 20.92 -0.69 15.61
N GLU A 485 19.95 -1.54 15.89
CA GLU A 485 18.91 -1.98 14.95
C GLU A 485 18.07 -0.79 14.43
N ASP A 486 17.77 0.20 15.27
CA ASP A 486 17.11 1.44 14.84
C ASP A 486 17.95 2.18 13.77
N VAL A 487 19.27 2.29 14.01
CA VAL A 487 20.22 2.93 13.08
C VAL A 487 20.34 2.13 11.79
N LEU A 488 20.47 0.81 11.88
CA LEU A 488 20.60 -0.07 10.70
C LEU A 488 19.35 -0.04 9.82
N HIS A 489 18.15 0.09 10.41
CA HIS A 489 16.95 0.34 9.62
C HIS A 489 17.01 1.66 8.87
N ASP A 490 17.41 2.74 9.56
CA ASP A 490 17.36 4.08 9.00
C ASP A 490 18.38 4.30 7.89
N ILE A 491 19.56 3.66 7.96
CA ILE A 491 20.57 3.70 6.90
C ILE A 491 20.31 2.69 5.77
N GLY A 492 19.33 1.81 5.91
CA GLY A 492 19.01 0.79 4.90
C GLY A 492 19.93 -0.44 4.92
N ALA A 493 20.52 -0.76 6.08
CA ALA A 493 21.26 -2.00 6.29
C ALA A 493 20.36 -3.16 6.77
N ILE A 494 19.18 -2.89 7.32
CA ILE A 494 18.11 -3.88 7.47
C ILE A 494 17.02 -3.60 6.44
N SER A 495 16.59 -4.64 5.72
CA SER A 495 15.82 -4.47 4.49
C SER A 495 14.33 -4.73 4.64
N MET A 496 13.91 -5.38 5.72
CA MET A 496 12.53 -5.80 5.92
C MET A 496 12.09 -5.68 7.38
N MET A 497 10.79 -5.53 7.59
CA MET A 497 10.11 -5.55 8.88
C MET A 497 9.02 -6.62 8.83
N SER A 498 8.89 -7.39 9.90
CA SER A 498 7.96 -8.50 10.03
C SER A 498 7.38 -8.56 11.45
N SER A 499 6.38 -9.41 11.71
CA SER A 499 5.82 -9.53 13.05
C SER A 499 6.62 -10.42 13.98
N ASP A 500 6.70 -11.72 13.68
CA ASP A 500 6.90 -12.84 14.63
C ASP A 500 5.63 -13.23 15.40
N SER A 501 4.51 -13.35 14.67
CA SER A 501 3.15 -13.29 15.24
C SER A 501 2.86 -14.28 16.38
N GLN A 502 2.68 -13.75 17.61
CA GLN A 502 2.48 -14.51 18.86
C GLN A 502 3.68 -15.37 19.31
N ALA A 503 4.86 -15.21 18.71
CA ALA A 503 6.07 -15.95 19.03
C ALA A 503 7.25 -14.98 19.24
N MET A 504 7.07 -13.97 20.10
CA MET A 504 7.92 -12.77 20.20
C MET A 504 7.62 -11.68 19.17
N GLY A 505 6.34 -11.53 18.80
CA GLY A 505 5.91 -10.56 17.78
C GLY A 505 4.41 -10.28 17.75
N ARG A 506 4.03 -9.17 17.12
CA ARG A 506 2.66 -8.66 17.09
C ARG A 506 2.12 -8.50 15.66
N VAL A 507 1.21 -9.38 15.24
CA VAL A 507 0.73 -9.40 13.83
C VAL A 507 0.07 -8.08 13.38
N GLY A 508 -0.64 -7.41 14.28
CA GLY A 508 -1.35 -6.16 14.00
C GLY A 508 -0.51 -4.88 14.09
N GLU A 509 0.83 -5.00 14.17
CA GLU A 509 1.71 -3.85 14.41
C GLU A 509 2.87 -3.72 13.40
N VAL A 510 2.97 -4.57 12.37
CA VAL A 510 4.06 -4.48 11.37
C VAL A 510 4.10 -3.10 10.71
N THR A 511 2.95 -2.62 10.22
CA THR A 511 2.84 -1.29 9.62
C THR A 511 3.15 -0.21 10.64
N THR A 512 2.54 -0.29 11.83
CA THR A 512 2.68 0.71 12.90
C THR A 512 4.13 0.88 13.35
N ARG A 513 4.81 -0.24 13.62
CA ARG A 513 6.19 -0.28 14.15
C ARG A 513 7.21 0.17 13.12
N ASN A 514 6.96 -0.11 11.84
CA ASN A 514 7.74 0.43 10.73
C ASN A 514 7.74 1.96 10.75
N TRP A 515 6.56 2.59 10.88
CA TRP A 515 6.44 4.04 10.90
C TRP A 515 6.88 4.70 12.21
N GLN A 516 6.66 4.05 13.36
CA GLN A 516 7.22 4.50 14.64
C GLN A 516 8.75 4.54 14.63
N THR A 517 9.38 3.56 13.97
CA THR A 517 10.83 3.53 13.81
C THR A 517 11.32 4.69 12.95
N ALA A 518 10.70 4.91 11.78
CA ALA A 518 11.01 6.06 10.93
C ALA A 518 10.84 7.41 11.66
N ASP A 519 9.74 7.57 12.41
CA ASP A 519 9.45 8.77 13.21
C ASP A 519 10.49 9.00 14.31
N LYS A 520 10.85 7.95 15.07
CA LYS A 520 11.89 8.05 16.10
C LYS A 520 13.22 8.48 15.48
N MET A 521 13.61 7.87 14.36
CA MET A 521 14.87 8.20 13.69
C MET A 521 14.87 9.60 13.11
N ARG A 522 13.74 10.06 12.57
CA ARG A 522 13.57 11.46 12.17
C ARG A 522 13.80 12.44 13.32
N LYS A 523 13.25 12.14 14.51
CA LYS A 523 13.39 12.97 15.73
C LYS A 523 14.81 12.99 16.27
N MET A 524 15.51 11.85 16.25
CA MET A 524 16.82 11.70 16.89
C MET A 524 17.99 12.03 15.97
N LYS A 525 17.90 11.72 14.68
CA LYS A 525 19.00 11.89 13.71
C LYS A 525 18.75 12.99 12.68
N GLY A 526 17.52 13.51 12.60
CA GLY A 526 17.17 14.53 11.61
C GLY A 526 16.83 13.94 10.23
N SER A 527 16.93 14.77 9.20
CA SER A 527 16.73 14.35 7.80
C SER A 527 17.84 13.41 7.34
N LEU A 528 17.52 12.44 6.49
CA LEU A 528 18.53 11.59 5.86
C LEU A 528 19.39 12.39 4.87
N PRO A 529 20.66 12.01 4.66
CA PRO A 529 21.52 12.64 3.65
C PRO A 529 20.97 12.61 2.22
N GLU A 530 20.15 11.60 1.90
CA GLU A 530 19.53 11.43 0.58
C GLU A 530 18.27 12.30 0.37
N GLU A 531 17.76 12.97 1.41
CA GLU A 531 16.58 13.82 1.27
C GLU A 531 16.86 15.07 0.45
N THR A 532 15.89 15.45 -0.39
CA THR A 532 15.94 16.68 -1.17
C THR A 532 14.73 17.55 -0.83
N GLY A 533 14.99 18.72 -0.25
CA GLY A 533 13.94 19.65 0.18
C GLY A 533 13.53 19.47 1.64
N GLU A 534 12.48 20.16 2.05
CA GLU A 534 11.93 20.10 3.41
C GLU A 534 10.81 19.06 3.49
N ASN A 535 11.17 17.79 3.26
CA ASN A 535 10.29 16.62 3.32
C ASN A 535 11.10 15.39 3.79
N ASP A 536 10.41 14.25 3.93
CA ASP A 536 10.96 12.96 4.35
C ASP A 536 10.71 11.87 3.29
N ASN A 537 10.63 12.25 2.01
CA ASN A 537 10.22 11.34 0.94
C ASN A 537 11.14 10.13 0.79
N TYR A 538 12.45 10.32 0.88
CA TYR A 538 13.40 9.23 0.75
C TYR A 538 13.28 8.26 1.92
N ARG A 539 13.16 8.74 3.17
CA ARG A 539 12.87 7.92 4.35
C ARG A 539 11.54 7.20 4.20
N VAL A 540 10.48 7.88 3.77
CA VAL A 540 9.16 7.28 3.55
C VAL A 540 9.25 6.13 2.53
N LYS A 541 9.95 6.33 1.40
CA LYS A 541 10.17 5.29 0.38
C LYS A 541 11.04 4.14 0.89
N ARG A 542 12.09 4.43 1.68
CA ARG A 542 12.93 3.44 2.35
C ARG A 542 12.12 2.54 3.27
N TYR A 543 11.24 3.12 4.08
CA TYR A 543 10.47 2.38 5.07
C TYR A 543 9.24 1.67 4.50
N ILE A 544 8.52 2.22 3.51
CA ILE A 544 7.42 1.48 2.87
C ILE A 544 7.96 0.23 2.14
N ALA A 545 9.17 0.30 1.55
CA ALA A 545 9.79 -0.85 0.89
C ALA A 545 10.01 -2.05 1.83
N LYS A 546 10.31 -1.79 3.12
CA LYS A 546 10.56 -2.83 4.14
C LYS A 546 9.37 -3.74 4.40
N ILE A 547 8.15 -3.23 4.18
CA ILE A 547 6.89 -3.94 4.47
C ILE A 547 6.08 -4.26 3.20
N THR A 548 6.62 -3.98 2.01
CA THR A 548 5.94 -4.20 0.72
C THR A 548 6.83 -4.94 -0.27
N ILE A 549 7.66 -4.22 -1.03
CA ILE A 549 8.42 -4.80 -2.15
C ILE A 549 9.59 -5.68 -1.69
N ASN A 550 10.27 -5.36 -0.59
CA ASN A 550 11.44 -6.14 -0.15
C ASN A 550 11.07 -7.55 0.36
N PRO A 551 10.01 -7.73 1.18
CA PRO A 551 9.48 -9.06 1.45
C PRO A 551 9.04 -9.80 0.18
N ALA A 552 8.45 -9.08 -0.79
CA ALA A 552 8.02 -9.66 -2.04
C ALA A 552 9.19 -10.18 -2.90
N ILE A 553 10.28 -9.42 -2.99
CA ILE A 553 11.51 -9.82 -3.70
C ILE A 553 12.13 -11.03 -3.00
N THR A 554 12.29 -10.94 -1.67
CA THR A 554 12.93 -11.98 -0.85
C THR A 554 12.26 -13.34 -1.00
N HIS A 555 10.92 -13.37 -1.04
CA HIS A 555 10.15 -14.61 -1.15
C HIS A 555 9.70 -14.92 -2.59
N GLY A 556 10.23 -14.23 -3.60
CA GLY A 556 10.00 -14.57 -5.01
C GLY A 556 8.57 -14.32 -5.50
N ILE A 557 7.88 -13.34 -4.92
CA ILE A 557 6.48 -12.99 -5.24
C ILE A 557 6.31 -11.57 -5.78
N SER A 558 7.41 -10.84 -6.01
CA SER A 558 7.42 -9.44 -6.46
C SER A 558 6.78 -9.20 -7.83
N THR A 559 6.54 -10.24 -8.63
CA THR A 559 5.76 -10.11 -9.88
C THR A 559 4.24 -10.13 -9.66
N TYR A 560 3.78 -10.51 -8.46
CA TYR A 560 2.36 -10.62 -8.13
C TYR A 560 1.89 -9.49 -7.22
N VAL A 561 2.72 -9.07 -6.26
CA VAL A 561 2.37 -8.11 -5.20
C VAL A 561 3.59 -7.26 -4.81
N GLY A 562 3.42 -6.37 -3.82
CA GLY A 562 4.51 -5.58 -3.23
C GLY A 562 4.66 -4.16 -3.78
N SER A 563 3.93 -3.81 -4.84
CA SER A 563 3.81 -2.44 -5.38
C SER A 563 2.51 -2.31 -6.20
N LEU A 564 2.11 -1.09 -6.53
CA LEU A 564 0.93 -0.76 -7.33
C LEU A 564 1.22 -0.69 -8.84
N GLU A 565 2.15 -1.51 -9.33
CA GLU A 565 2.49 -1.56 -10.75
C GLU A 565 1.44 -2.32 -11.59
N PRO A 566 1.22 -1.95 -12.86
CA PRO A 566 0.31 -2.64 -13.76
C PRO A 566 0.56 -4.16 -13.82
N GLY A 567 -0.52 -4.94 -13.84
CA GLY A 567 -0.49 -6.40 -13.92
C GLY A 567 -0.35 -7.14 -12.58
N LYS A 568 0.05 -6.44 -11.51
CA LYS A 568 0.05 -6.98 -10.13
C LYS A 568 -1.37 -7.11 -9.59
N ILE A 569 -1.56 -7.99 -8.61
CA ILE A 569 -2.84 -8.14 -7.90
C ILE A 569 -3.17 -6.80 -7.24
N ALA A 570 -4.41 -6.33 -7.37
CA ALA A 570 -4.86 -5.05 -6.82
C ALA A 570 -5.11 -5.17 -5.30
N ASP A 571 -4.02 -5.36 -4.56
CA ASP A 571 -3.97 -5.37 -3.10
C ASP A 571 -3.56 -3.97 -2.62
N ILE A 572 -4.56 -3.17 -2.25
CA ILE A 572 -4.40 -1.74 -1.96
C ILE A 572 -4.95 -1.45 -0.56
N VAL A 573 -4.19 -0.71 0.23
CA VAL A 573 -4.65 -0.17 1.51
C VAL A 573 -4.90 1.31 1.35
N VAL A 574 -6.10 1.76 1.74
CA VAL A 574 -6.51 3.16 1.66
C VAL A 574 -6.52 3.74 3.06
N TRP A 575 -5.78 4.82 3.25
CA TRP A 575 -5.59 5.51 4.51
C TRP A 575 -6.19 6.92 4.43
N THR A 576 -6.65 7.43 5.55
CA THR A 576 -6.77 8.89 5.71
C THR A 576 -5.46 9.40 6.33
N PRO A 577 -4.97 10.59 5.96
CA PRO A 577 -3.70 11.11 6.48
C PRO A 577 -3.60 11.09 8.00
N GLN A 578 -4.72 11.32 8.70
CA GLN A 578 -4.75 11.37 10.17
C GLN A 578 -4.52 10.00 10.85
N PHE A 579 -4.79 8.91 10.13
CA PHE A 579 -4.68 7.53 10.64
C PHE A 579 -3.67 6.69 9.84
N PHE A 580 -2.86 7.32 9.00
CA PHE A 580 -1.85 6.66 8.21
C PHE A 580 -0.91 5.85 9.10
N GLY A 581 -0.64 4.61 8.71
CA GLY A 581 0.28 3.74 9.42
C GLY A 581 -0.29 2.99 10.63
N ILE A 582 -1.53 3.28 11.06
CA ILE A 582 -2.15 2.61 12.24
C ILE A 582 -3.53 2.01 11.98
N LYS A 583 -4.45 2.78 11.37
CA LYS A 583 -5.84 2.37 11.15
C LYS A 583 -6.29 2.73 9.73
N PRO A 584 -6.19 1.80 8.75
CA PRO A 584 -6.65 2.05 7.39
C PRO A 584 -8.16 2.32 7.32
N LYS A 585 -8.60 3.12 6.34
CA LYS A 585 -10.01 3.39 6.06
C LYS A 585 -10.70 2.15 5.47
N LEU A 586 -10.06 1.54 4.48
CA LEU A 586 -10.50 0.30 3.84
C LEU A 586 -9.32 -0.46 3.24
N ILE A 587 -9.51 -1.77 3.06
CA ILE A 587 -8.53 -2.72 2.53
C ILE A 587 -9.14 -3.43 1.33
N ILE A 588 -8.48 -3.31 0.18
CA ILE A 588 -8.86 -3.91 -1.10
C ILE A 588 -7.97 -5.13 -1.33
N LYS A 589 -8.59 -6.27 -1.64
CA LYS A 589 -7.92 -7.51 -1.99
C LYS A 589 -8.33 -7.90 -3.39
N GLY A 590 -7.38 -8.09 -4.30
CA GLY A 590 -7.64 -8.45 -5.69
C GLY A 590 -8.72 -7.56 -6.33
N GLY A 591 -8.66 -6.25 -6.09
CA GLY A 591 -9.59 -5.28 -6.67
C GLY A 591 -10.96 -5.18 -6.01
N PHE A 592 -11.24 -5.92 -4.94
CA PHE A 592 -12.52 -5.88 -4.24
C PHE A 592 -12.35 -5.61 -2.73
N ILE A 593 -13.26 -4.84 -2.13
CA ILE A 593 -13.12 -4.44 -0.72
C ILE A 593 -13.30 -5.67 0.19
N ALA A 594 -12.25 -6.01 0.94
CA ALA A 594 -12.22 -7.15 1.85
C ALA A 594 -12.59 -6.74 3.28
N TYR A 595 -12.08 -5.61 3.77
CA TYR A 595 -12.35 -5.08 5.10
C TYR A 595 -12.45 -3.55 5.06
N ALA A 596 -13.26 -2.96 5.94
CA ALA A 596 -13.37 -1.50 6.06
C ALA A 596 -13.83 -1.09 7.47
N LEU A 597 -13.51 0.15 7.85
CA LEU A 597 -14.17 0.81 8.97
C LEU A 597 -15.63 1.07 8.61
N MET A 598 -16.55 0.52 9.39
CA MET A 598 -17.97 0.58 9.12
C MET A 598 -18.79 0.74 10.39
N GLY A 599 -19.72 1.69 10.35
CA GLY A 599 -20.64 2.01 11.43
C GLY A 599 -21.74 0.98 11.66
N ASP A 600 -22.80 1.42 12.35
CA ASP A 600 -24.02 0.64 12.56
C ASP A 600 -24.67 0.25 11.23
N PRO A 601 -24.81 -1.06 10.92
CA PRO A 601 -25.45 -1.53 9.69
C PRO A 601 -26.95 -1.15 9.56
N ASN A 602 -27.61 -0.78 10.66
CA ASN A 602 -29.01 -0.34 10.66
C ASN A 602 -29.17 1.18 10.52
N ALA A 603 -28.08 1.95 10.51
CA ALA A 603 -28.14 3.40 10.43
C ALA A 603 -28.49 3.91 9.02
N SER A 604 -28.95 5.16 8.96
CA SER A 604 -29.27 5.82 7.67
C SER A 604 -28.05 6.10 6.79
N ILE A 605 -26.84 6.13 7.38
CA ILE A 605 -25.56 6.37 6.71
C ILE A 605 -24.44 5.53 7.38
N PRO A 606 -23.40 5.13 6.62
CA PRO A 606 -22.39 4.17 7.08
C PRO A 606 -21.42 4.69 8.16
N THR A 607 -21.44 5.98 8.47
CA THR A 607 -20.51 6.63 9.42
C THR A 607 -21.05 6.72 10.85
N THR A 608 -22.23 6.14 11.11
CA THR A 608 -22.87 6.22 12.43
C THR A 608 -22.22 5.24 13.39
N GLU A 609 -21.86 5.69 14.59
CA GLU A 609 -21.22 4.84 15.61
C GLU A 609 -22.10 3.64 16.03
N PRO A 610 -21.50 2.50 16.44
CA PRO A 610 -20.06 2.26 16.60
C PRO A 610 -19.35 1.89 15.29
N VAL A 611 -18.25 2.60 15.00
CA VAL A 611 -17.38 2.34 13.84
C VAL A 611 -16.19 1.48 14.24
N TYR A 612 -16.07 0.31 13.61
CA TYR A 612 -14.92 -0.59 13.76
C TYR A 612 -14.70 -1.40 12.47
N TYR A 613 -13.61 -2.16 12.40
CA TYR A 613 -13.34 -3.00 11.24
C TYR A 613 -14.35 -4.12 11.11
N ARG A 614 -14.92 -4.26 9.91
CA ARG A 614 -15.85 -5.34 9.59
C ARG A 614 -15.40 -6.02 8.29
N PRO A 615 -15.61 -7.35 8.17
CA PRO A 615 -15.47 -8.02 6.89
C PRO A 615 -16.49 -7.45 5.91
N MET A 616 -16.04 -7.17 4.69
CA MET A 616 -16.86 -6.71 3.57
C MET A 616 -17.11 -7.87 2.60
N PHE A 617 -17.77 -7.61 1.48
CA PHE A 617 -18.14 -8.66 0.53
C PHE A 617 -16.95 -9.43 -0.05
N GLY A 618 -15.75 -8.84 -0.14
CA GLY A 618 -14.54 -9.55 -0.55
C GLY A 618 -14.07 -10.62 0.44
N ALA A 619 -14.54 -10.59 1.69
CA ALA A 619 -14.28 -11.61 2.69
C ALA A 619 -15.31 -12.76 2.70
N LEU A 620 -16.33 -12.72 1.84
CA LEU A 620 -17.46 -13.65 1.89
C LEU A 620 -17.48 -14.64 0.71
N GLY A 621 -17.99 -15.84 0.97
CA GLY A 621 -18.21 -16.87 -0.04
C GLY A 621 -16.96 -17.19 -0.85
N LYS A 622 -17.12 -17.31 -2.17
CA LYS A 622 -16.00 -17.58 -3.10
C LYS A 622 -15.16 -16.35 -3.44
N ALA A 623 -15.64 -15.14 -3.12
CA ALA A 623 -14.91 -13.92 -3.45
C ALA A 623 -13.53 -13.90 -2.79
N LYS A 624 -13.43 -14.35 -1.54
CA LYS A 624 -12.15 -14.47 -0.81
C LYS A 624 -11.17 -15.46 -1.44
N GLN A 625 -11.68 -16.46 -2.17
CA GLN A 625 -10.86 -17.45 -2.88
C GLN A 625 -10.39 -16.91 -4.23
N THR A 626 -11.21 -16.14 -4.94
CA THR A 626 -10.89 -15.63 -6.29
C THR A 626 -10.11 -14.31 -6.29
N THR A 627 -10.11 -13.58 -5.19
CA THR A 627 -9.37 -12.31 -5.03
C THR A 627 -7.97 -12.49 -4.42
N SER A 628 -7.61 -13.72 -4.06
CA SER A 628 -6.38 -14.05 -3.34
C SER A 628 -5.68 -15.26 -3.95
N VAL A 629 -4.43 -15.47 -3.60
CA VAL A 629 -3.63 -16.61 -4.06
C VAL A 629 -2.89 -17.26 -2.89
N THR A 630 -2.48 -18.51 -3.06
CA THR A 630 -1.51 -19.15 -2.17
C THR A 630 -0.22 -19.40 -2.94
N PHE A 631 0.88 -18.86 -2.44
CA PHE A 631 2.21 -19.04 -2.99
C PHE A 631 2.75 -20.42 -2.63
N THR A 632 3.36 -21.09 -3.60
CA THR A 632 3.91 -22.44 -3.49
C THR A 632 5.19 -22.57 -4.31
N SER A 633 5.92 -23.68 -4.22
CA SER A 633 6.99 -24.01 -5.16
C SER A 633 6.45 -24.35 -6.56
N GLN A 634 7.26 -24.14 -7.60
CA GLN A 634 6.95 -24.63 -8.95
C GLN A 634 6.76 -26.15 -8.97
N LEU A 635 7.54 -26.87 -8.16
CA LEU A 635 7.49 -28.33 -8.06
C LEU A 635 6.10 -28.83 -7.61
N ALA A 636 5.43 -28.13 -6.69
CA ALA A 636 4.08 -28.49 -6.26
C ALA A 636 3.03 -28.32 -7.37
N LEU A 637 3.16 -27.28 -8.19
CA LEU A 637 2.28 -27.06 -9.34
C LEU A 637 2.46 -28.14 -10.41
N ASP A 638 3.70 -28.50 -10.71
CA ASP A 638 4.01 -29.59 -11.65
C ASP A 638 3.44 -30.93 -11.15
N ASN A 639 3.30 -31.09 -9.85
CA ASN A 639 2.66 -32.22 -9.19
C ASN A 639 1.13 -32.12 -9.09
N LYS A 640 0.52 -31.12 -9.74
CA LYS A 640 -0.93 -30.90 -9.80
C LYS A 640 -1.58 -30.78 -8.42
N LEU A 641 -0.93 -30.06 -7.51
CA LEU A 641 -1.39 -29.95 -6.12
C LEU A 641 -2.82 -29.39 -6.01
N GLU A 642 -3.17 -28.40 -6.83
CA GLU A 642 -4.54 -27.85 -6.88
C GLU A 642 -5.60 -28.93 -7.13
N GLU A 643 -5.38 -29.80 -8.13
CA GLU A 643 -6.30 -30.88 -8.47
C GLU A 643 -6.41 -31.92 -7.34
N LYS A 644 -5.29 -32.21 -6.65
CA LYS A 644 -5.23 -33.17 -5.54
C LYS A 644 -5.99 -32.68 -4.32
N LEU A 645 -5.82 -31.41 -3.95
CA LEU A 645 -6.48 -30.81 -2.78
C LEU A 645 -7.90 -30.33 -3.07
N LYS A 646 -8.27 -30.17 -4.36
CA LYS A 646 -9.60 -29.69 -4.79
C LYS A 646 -9.96 -28.31 -4.20
N ILE A 647 -8.96 -27.46 -4.05
CA ILE A 647 -9.09 -26.08 -3.57
C ILE A 647 -9.58 -25.15 -4.70
N GLN A 648 -10.13 -24.01 -4.33
CA GLN A 648 -10.60 -22.95 -5.24
C GLN A 648 -9.66 -21.74 -5.25
N LYS A 649 -8.99 -21.43 -4.14
CA LYS A 649 -7.95 -20.40 -4.11
C LYS A 649 -6.76 -20.84 -4.96
N LYS A 650 -6.37 -20.01 -5.92
CA LYS A 650 -5.33 -20.34 -6.90
C LYS A 650 -3.96 -20.45 -6.26
N LEU A 651 -3.21 -21.50 -6.62
CA LEU A 651 -1.79 -21.62 -6.33
C LEU A 651 -0.95 -20.92 -7.41
N VAL A 652 0.05 -20.16 -6.98
CA VAL A 652 1.02 -19.52 -7.89
C VAL A 652 2.45 -19.76 -7.41
N PRO A 653 3.42 -19.93 -8.32
CA PRO A 653 4.77 -20.30 -7.93
C PRO A 653 5.55 -19.10 -7.42
N VAL A 654 6.36 -19.30 -6.37
CA VAL A 654 7.50 -18.41 -6.09
C VAL A 654 8.57 -18.59 -7.15
N LYS A 655 9.34 -17.53 -7.43
CA LYS A 655 10.43 -17.56 -8.41
C LYS A 655 11.51 -16.52 -8.13
N ASN A 656 12.70 -16.75 -8.64
CA ASN A 656 13.87 -15.88 -8.52
C ASN A 656 14.27 -15.62 -7.05
N CYS A 657 14.21 -16.64 -6.20
CA CYS A 657 14.59 -16.54 -4.78
C CYS A 657 16.11 -16.70 -4.58
N ARG A 658 16.82 -17.25 -5.57
CA ARG A 658 18.23 -17.65 -5.42
C ARG A 658 19.23 -16.67 -6.04
N ASN A 659 18.81 -15.93 -7.07
CA ASN A 659 19.64 -14.97 -7.81
C ASN A 659 19.45 -13.54 -7.29
N ILE A 660 19.31 -13.39 -5.97
CA ILE A 660 19.09 -12.11 -5.29
C ILE A 660 20.06 -11.97 -4.12
N GLY A 661 20.32 -10.75 -3.71
CA GLY A 661 21.09 -10.41 -2.52
C GLY A 661 20.70 -9.03 -2.00
N LYS A 662 21.50 -8.51 -1.07
CA LYS A 662 21.24 -7.22 -0.41
C LYS A 662 21.06 -6.07 -1.40
N LYS A 663 21.84 -6.07 -2.49
CA LYS A 663 21.76 -5.07 -3.57
C LYS A 663 20.39 -4.97 -4.25
N ASP A 664 19.57 -6.01 -4.16
CA ASP A 664 18.26 -6.08 -4.80
C ASP A 664 17.14 -5.57 -3.87
N MET A 665 17.47 -5.23 -2.62
CA MET A 665 16.53 -4.67 -1.64
C MET A 665 16.36 -3.16 -1.85
N LEU A 666 15.21 -2.77 -2.37
CA LEU A 666 14.94 -1.40 -2.78
C LEU A 666 15.07 -0.43 -1.60
N TYR A 667 15.88 0.63 -1.79
CA TYR A 667 16.29 1.64 -0.79
C TYR A 667 16.99 1.09 0.46
N ASN A 668 17.24 -0.21 0.55
CA ASN A 668 17.75 -0.88 1.74
C ASN A 668 18.87 -1.87 1.36
N ASP A 669 19.81 -1.38 0.56
CA ASP A 669 20.83 -2.16 -0.15
C ASP A 669 22.22 -2.07 0.49
N LYS A 670 22.34 -1.45 1.67
CA LYS A 670 23.65 -1.18 2.28
C LYS A 670 24.25 -2.43 2.90
N THR A 671 25.55 -2.63 2.67
CA THR A 671 26.38 -3.69 3.26
C THR A 671 27.53 -3.06 4.06
N PRO A 672 27.23 -2.35 5.17
CA PRO A 672 28.29 -1.71 5.96
C PRO A 672 29.11 -2.75 6.72
N LYS A 673 30.32 -2.38 7.15
CA LYS A 673 31.08 -3.21 8.08
C LYS A 673 30.48 -3.08 9.48
N ILE A 674 29.95 -4.18 10.00
CA ILE A 674 29.34 -4.22 11.35
C ILE A 674 30.27 -4.98 12.29
N GLU A 675 30.62 -4.36 13.41
CA GLU A 675 31.43 -4.96 14.47
C GLU A 675 30.66 -4.90 15.78
N VAL A 676 30.66 -6.00 16.53
CA VAL A 676 30.01 -6.09 17.85
C VAL A 676 31.10 -6.52 18.82
N ASP A 677 31.29 -5.71 19.86
CA ASP A 677 32.23 -6.00 20.93
C ASP A 677 31.70 -7.18 21.79
N PRO A 678 32.50 -8.23 22.03
CA PRO A 678 32.01 -9.45 22.67
C PRO A 678 31.74 -9.29 24.18
N GLU A 679 32.29 -8.25 24.83
CA GLU A 679 32.13 -8.02 26.27
C GLU A 679 31.12 -6.92 26.56
N THR A 680 31.15 -5.84 25.77
CA THR A 680 30.32 -4.64 25.99
C THR A 680 29.09 -4.58 25.09
N TYR A 681 29.00 -5.47 24.09
CA TYR A 681 27.94 -5.51 23.07
C TYR A 681 27.82 -4.24 22.21
N GLN A 682 28.75 -3.30 22.36
CA GLN A 682 28.80 -2.07 21.58
C GLN A 682 28.89 -2.41 20.09
N VAL A 683 27.92 -1.90 19.33
CA VAL A 683 27.88 -2.05 17.88
C VAL A 683 28.55 -0.87 17.21
N LYS A 684 29.45 -1.16 16.27
CA LYS A 684 30.04 -0.18 15.35
C LYS A 684 29.64 -0.48 13.92
N VAL A 685 29.30 0.57 13.18
CA VAL A 685 28.98 0.55 11.75
C VAL A 685 30.01 1.43 11.05
N ASP A 686 30.81 0.84 10.17
CA ASP A 686 31.94 1.49 9.49
C ASP A 686 32.89 2.24 10.45
N GLY A 687 33.08 1.67 11.65
CA GLY A 687 33.95 2.20 12.70
C GLY A 687 33.30 3.19 13.68
N GLU A 688 32.07 3.65 13.40
CA GLU A 688 31.32 4.57 14.27
C GLU A 688 30.32 3.83 15.15
N ILE A 689 30.13 4.28 16.40
CA ILE A 689 29.17 3.64 17.32
C ILE A 689 27.74 3.88 16.80
N ALA A 690 27.04 2.78 16.50
CA ALA A 690 25.65 2.82 16.07
C ALA A 690 24.73 2.74 17.29
N THR A 691 24.29 3.89 17.78
CA THR A 691 23.41 3.98 18.95
C THR A 691 22.44 5.15 18.87
N VAL A 692 21.35 5.01 19.63
CA VAL A 692 20.28 5.98 19.87
C VAL A 692 19.70 5.77 21.26
N ASP A 693 19.24 6.85 21.89
CA ASP A 693 18.56 6.76 23.18
C ASP A 693 17.20 6.03 23.04
N PRO A 694 16.69 5.41 24.12
CA PRO A 694 15.34 4.86 24.14
C PRO A 694 14.30 5.99 24.03
N ALA A 695 13.27 5.80 23.22
CA ALA A 695 12.15 6.75 23.17
C ALA A 695 11.25 6.60 24.42
N GLU A 696 10.88 7.72 25.03
CA GLU A 696 9.91 7.76 26.15
C GLU A 696 8.45 7.67 25.67
N LYS A 697 8.17 8.14 24.44
CA LYS A 697 6.85 8.18 23.83
C LYS A 697 6.97 7.91 22.33
N LEU A 698 5.93 7.30 21.77
CA LEU A 698 5.82 7.05 20.34
C LEU A 698 4.57 7.75 19.77
N SER A 699 4.68 8.16 18.51
CA SER A 699 3.53 8.41 17.63
C SER A 699 2.78 7.10 17.37
N LEU A 700 1.59 7.17 16.76
CA LEU A 700 0.80 5.99 16.38
C LEU A 700 0.55 5.03 17.57
N ALA A 701 0.21 5.59 18.73
CA ALA A 701 0.02 4.80 19.95
C ALA A 701 -1.20 5.32 20.73
N ARG A 702 -0.95 6.00 21.86
CA ARG A 702 -1.97 6.41 22.84
C ARG A 702 -3.12 7.24 22.26
N LEU A 703 -2.88 7.97 21.18
CA LEU A 703 -3.90 8.80 20.53
C LEU A 703 -4.98 7.97 19.81
N TYR A 704 -4.63 6.75 19.35
CA TYR A 704 -5.47 5.97 18.45
C TYR A 704 -6.06 4.72 19.07
N CYS A 705 -5.41 4.15 20.09
CA CYS A 705 -5.80 2.89 20.70
C CYS A 705 -6.58 3.13 22.00
N LEU A 706 -7.70 2.41 22.14
CA LEU A 706 -8.53 2.46 23.35
C LEU A 706 -7.83 1.77 24.54
N TYR A 707 -7.02 0.75 24.24
CA TYR A 707 -6.23 -0.03 25.19
C TYR A 707 -4.76 0.02 24.81
#